data_AF-A0AAD6YFB9-F1
#
_entry.id   AF-A0AAD6YFB9-F1
#
_cell.length_a   1.000
_cell.length_b   1.000
_cell.length_c   1.000
_cell.angle_alpha   90.00
_cell.angle_beta   90.00
_cell.angle_gamma   90.00
#
_symmetry.space_group_name_H-M   'P 1'
#
loop_
_entity.id
_entity.type
_entity.pdbx_description
1 polymer ?
#
loop_
_entity_poly.entity_id
_entity_poly.type
_entity_poly.pdbx_seq_one_letter_code
_entity_poly.pdbx_strand_id
1 'polypeptide(L)'
;CNGRLLFRYNSQGRPFVVNIDHFIDYNAGGGLYHTEYLEALFLNDREAIAEFEEEGFLLSNTGPHASCPTVANISSIKVNCVREHRDVSGNLDNPALIRQSCDCKFLVYEPYPEYAQQCPWVLMVCRGVHSHPIPLPTKTPPRVRDVVFTLLERLDYDLADLTPRRFLRHPSTTSYLRELLPHDEAPTLLDLHPSLGNRDHIRSYIVQVQRTLFPDGTGWDGLLHLKHQQDEELLPEDAYIRVVEEYPALGLDMDEDDEQDCNIPFRIAICMFRACSDLLLKAKYVQSDISHQRMVGFKEFELGGLQTTSRISIPYCRIYVNRQTAAAHQIIFQKISDLVLHDTGTELRWRHIHATDVHQEVGILHFAMDQHGGQAKGLGLYLHAYAQRYPGKMDLHEDRLLTSLDEYDHLARVARLCTAHIYRNIGKADVSEGVRNLMRSLVCMEHSKWDEMIERIIAEGGRAGANWVADKIRSKFAFAAMCWEKSFIPRAIWQVGDNTSNIIESLHADANREGVSCSLVGGVKKGRHFDTLKIKTLWNLGSVGIRPGYARGHVSETTKKSLKRKATAQHRVLEKEDARIENQNKRLKAAYDSRNAAERRLSEGGSQVALERAVRGRDHAQNALEKAVTASRELAGSGSGKVGLLLPASDHEAT
;
A
#
# COMPACT_ATOMS: atom_id res chain seq x y z
N CYS A 1 -14.22 -20.00 34.94
CA CYS A 1 -12.86 -19.67 34.47
C CYS A 1 -12.33 -18.45 35.24
N ASN A 2 -11.44 -18.62 36.22
CA ASN A 2 -10.80 -17.50 36.95
C ASN A 2 -9.44 -17.10 36.36
N GLY A 3 -9.13 -17.55 35.14
CA GLY A 3 -7.85 -17.23 34.49
C GLY A 3 -6.61 -17.91 35.11
N ARG A 4 -6.79 -18.85 36.06
CA ARG A 4 -5.67 -19.45 36.82
C ARG A 4 -4.81 -20.33 35.91
N LEU A 5 -3.53 -19.99 35.83
CA LEU A 5 -2.50 -20.77 35.15
C LEU A 5 -1.97 -21.87 36.08
N LEU A 6 -1.66 -23.04 35.51
CA LEU A 6 -1.07 -24.18 36.18
C LEU A 6 0.21 -24.60 35.46
N PHE A 7 1.26 -24.89 36.22
CA PHE A 7 2.47 -25.53 35.72
C PHE A 7 2.32 -27.05 35.79
N ARG A 8 2.60 -27.76 34.70
CA ARG A 8 2.45 -29.22 34.61
C ARG A 8 3.52 -29.85 33.74
N TYR A 9 3.67 -31.16 33.88
CA TYR A 9 4.54 -31.98 33.03
C TYR A 9 3.70 -32.85 32.10
N ASN A 10 4.13 -32.97 30.84
CA ASN A 10 3.48 -33.86 29.89
C ASN A 10 3.93 -35.32 30.11
N SER A 11 3.36 -36.26 29.35
CA SER A 11 3.72 -37.70 29.43
C SER A 11 5.19 -38.02 29.11
N GLN A 12 5.93 -37.06 28.55
CA GLN A 12 7.36 -37.17 28.25
C GLN A 12 8.23 -36.43 29.28
N GLY A 13 7.64 -35.95 30.38
CA GLY A 13 8.36 -35.21 31.43
C GLY A 13 8.75 -33.78 31.06
N ARG A 14 8.18 -33.20 29.98
CA ARG A 14 8.44 -31.80 29.61
C ARG A 14 7.47 -30.84 30.30
N PRO A 15 7.95 -29.75 30.92
CA PRO A 15 7.09 -28.77 31.56
C PRO A 15 6.31 -27.92 30.55
N PHE A 16 5.10 -27.54 30.91
CA PHE A 16 4.21 -26.66 30.15
C PHE A 16 3.28 -25.89 31.09
N VAL A 17 2.80 -24.74 30.64
CA VAL A 17 1.83 -23.90 31.38
C VAL A 17 0.46 -24.05 30.73
N VAL A 18 -0.58 -24.26 31.53
CA VAL A 18 -1.96 -24.46 31.04
C VAL A 18 -2.96 -23.63 31.84
N ASN A 19 -3.95 -23.09 31.15
CA ASN A 19 -5.21 -22.66 31.74
C ASN A 19 -6.25 -23.73 31.44
N ILE A 20 -7.02 -24.13 32.46
CA ILE A 20 -7.98 -25.25 32.42
C ILE A 20 -8.96 -25.17 31.23
N ASP A 21 -9.27 -23.98 30.72
CA ASP A 21 -10.33 -23.82 29.72
C ASP A 21 -9.83 -23.45 28.29
N HIS A 22 -8.70 -22.74 28.08
CA HIS A 22 -8.40 -22.13 26.77
C HIS A 22 -6.93 -21.93 26.35
N PHE A 23 -5.91 -22.31 27.14
CA PHE A 23 -4.52 -21.97 26.83
C PHE A 23 -3.55 -23.07 27.25
N ILE A 24 -2.64 -23.47 26.36
CA ILE A 24 -1.53 -24.38 26.64
C ILE A 24 -0.28 -23.83 25.97
N ASP A 25 0.79 -23.60 26.76
CA ASP A 25 2.09 -23.15 26.29
C ASP A 25 3.18 -24.14 26.69
N TYR A 26 3.83 -24.73 25.67
CA TYR A 26 4.94 -25.66 25.83
C TYR A 26 6.32 -24.98 25.87
N ASN A 27 6.40 -23.66 25.71
CA ASN A 27 7.66 -22.92 25.71
C ASN A 27 8.39 -22.98 27.06
N ALA A 28 7.67 -23.27 28.16
CA ALA A 28 8.27 -23.50 29.47
C ALA A 28 9.34 -24.62 29.44
N GLY A 29 9.15 -25.66 28.62
CA GLY A 29 10.10 -26.75 28.42
C GLY A 29 11.07 -26.55 27.25
N GLY A 30 11.09 -25.38 26.62
CA GLY A 30 11.93 -25.05 25.45
C GLY A 30 13.34 -24.56 25.78
N GLY A 31 13.72 -24.52 27.07
CA GLY A 31 15.03 -24.06 27.54
C GLY A 31 15.17 -22.53 27.71
N LEU A 32 14.08 -21.77 27.55
CA LEU A 32 14.06 -20.32 27.75
C LEU A 32 13.92 -19.91 29.23
N TYR A 33 13.49 -20.84 30.09
CA TYR A 33 13.21 -20.60 31.50
C TYR A 33 13.98 -21.56 32.38
N HIS A 34 14.34 -21.11 33.58
CA HIS A 34 14.79 -22.00 34.64
C HIS A 34 13.57 -22.74 35.19
N THR A 35 13.45 -24.02 34.84
CA THR A 35 12.22 -24.79 35.05
C THR A 35 11.90 -25.02 36.52
N GLU A 36 12.90 -25.29 37.37
CA GLU A 36 12.67 -25.44 38.81
C GLU A 36 12.24 -24.13 39.48
N TYR A 37 12.88 -22.99 39.15
CA TYR A 37 12.47 -21.68 39.68
C TYR A 37 11.06 -21.29 39.22
N LEU A 38 10.71 -21.55 37.96
CA LEU A 38 9.37 -21.29 37.45
C LEU A 38 8.32 -22.17 38.13
N GLU A 39 8.61 -23.46 38.35
CA GLU A 39 7.74 -24.36 39.12
C GLU A 39 7.54 -23.85 40.55
N ALA A 40 8.62 -23.44 41.23
CA ALA A 40 8.56 -22.88 42.57
C ALA A 40 7.66 -21.63 42.64
N LEU A 41 7.72 -20.73 41.64
CA LEU A 41 6.83 -19.57 41.52
C LEU A 41 5.35 -19.97 41.39
N PHE A 42 5.04 -21.01 40.61
CA PHE A 42 3.66 -21.49 40.44
C PHE A 42 3.10 -22.20 41.67
N LEU A 43 3.96 -22.89 42.43
CA LEU A 43 3.61 -23.56 43.68
C LEU A 43 3.67 -22.62 44.89
N ASN A 44 4.17 -21.39 44.71
CA ASN A 44 4.43 -20.43 45.78
C ASN A 44 5.35 -21.02 46.87
N ASP A 45 6.35 -21.81 46.43
CA ASP A 45 7.35 -22.43 47.28
C ASP A 45 8.41 -21.38 47.67
N ARG A 46 8.20 -20.75 48.83
CA ARG A 46 9.02 -19.62 49.29
C ARG A 46 10.47 -19.99 49.56
N GLU A 47 10.74 -21.24 49.95
CA GLU A 47 12.09 -21.68 50.31
C GLU A 47 12.92 -21.89 49.03
N ALA A 48 12.38 -22.61 48.06
CA ALA A 48 13.02 -22.80 46.76
C ALA A 48 13.18 -21.48 45.99
N ILE A 49 12.17 -20.59 46.02
CA ILE A 49 12.29 -19.24 45.42
C ILE A 49 13.45 -18.46 46.04
N ALA A 50 13.57 -18.47 47.36
CA ALA A 50 14.63 -17.74 48.07
C ALA A 50 16.02 -18.28 47.73
N GLU A 51 16.18 -19.61 47.66
CA GLU A 51 17.45 -20.26 47.29
C GLU A 51 17.91 -19.84 45.89
N PHE A 52 17.01 -19.89 44.90
CA PHE A 52 17.34 -19.47 43.52
C PHE A 52 17.65 -17.97 43.41
N GLU A 53 16.92 -17.11 44.14
CA GLU A 53 17.17 -15.66 44.13
C GLU A 53 18.46 -15.29 44.86
N GLU A 54 18.80 -15.97 45.95
CA GLU A 54 20.06 -15.82 46.68
C GLU A 54 21.25 -16.31 45.84
N GLU A 55 21.11 -17.45 45.17
CA GLU A 55 22.12 -17.95 44.23
C GLU A 55 22.35 -16.94 43.09
N GLY A 56 21.27 -16.40 42.49
CA GLY A 56 21.35 -15.36 41.47
C GLY A 56 22.06 -14.08 41.96
N PHE A 57 21.78 -13.69 43.21
CA PHE A 57 22.46 -12.56 43.86
C PHE A 57 23.95 -12.83 44.07
N LEU A 58 24.32 -13.98 44.64
CA LEU A 58 25.70 -14.31 44.98
C LEU A 58 26.58 -14.54 43.74
N LEU A 59 26.06 -15.20 42.70
CA LEU A 59 26.83 -15.55 41.52
C LEU A 59 26.95 -14.39 40.51
N SER A 60 25.92 -13.55 40.40
CA SER A 60 25.83 -12.59 39.30
C SER A 60 25.27 -11.21 39.69
N ASN A 61 24.91 -10.98 40.95
CA ASN A 61 24.21 -9.78 41.43
C ASN A 61 22.98 -9.47 40.55
N THR A 62 22.21 -10.52 40.23
CA THR A 62 20.96 -10.43 39.47
C THR A 62 19.76 -10.81 40.35
N GLY A 63 18.55 -10.53 39.87
CA GLY A 63 17.30 -10.83 40.58
C GLY A 63 16.86 -9.76 41.58
N PRO A 64 15.75 -10.01 42.31
CA PRO A 64 15.10 -9.03 43.19
C PRO A 64 15.93 -8.57 44.39
N HIS A 65 16.89 -9.40 44.82
CA HIS A 65 17.83 -9.13 45.91
C HIS A 65 19.09 -8.37 45.47
N ALA A 66 19.28 -8.17 44.16
CA ALA A 66 20.42 -7.43 43.65
C ALA A 66 20.47 -5.98 44.15
N SER A 67 21.70 -5.49 44.35
CA SER A 67 21.92 -4.06 44.63
C SER A 67 21.31 -3.21 43.51
N CYS A 68 20.47 -2.23 43.87
CA CYS A 68 19.74 -1.44 42.89
C CYS A 68 20.58 -0.22 42.44
N PRO A 69 21.04 -0.17 41.17
CA PRO A 69 21.74 0.99 40.64
C PRO A 69 20.77 2.05 40.09
N THR A 70 19.46 1.91 40.33
CA THR A 70 18.45 2.81 39.76
C THR A 70 18.56 4.17 40.43
N VAL A 71 19.02 5.16 39.67
CA VAL A 71 19.06 6.56 40.06
C VAL A 71 18.05 7.32 39.22
N ALA A 72 17.36 8.28 39.82
CA ALA A 72 16.51 9.23 39.10
C ALA A 72 16.85 10.65 39.55
N ASN A 73 16.73 11.60 38.63
CA ASN A 73 16.88 13.01 38.97
C ASN A 73 15.77 13.46 39.91
N ILE A 74 16.06 14.43 40.78
CA ILE A 74 15.08 15.00 41.72
C ILE A 74 13.87 15.63 41.03
N SER A 75 14.02 16.03 39.76
CA SER A 75 12.96 16.58 38.91
C SER A 75 12.15 15.52 38.17
N SER A 76 12.42 14.22 38.40
CA SER A 76 11.69 13.12 37.79
C SER A 76 10.27 13.04 38.37
N ILE A 77 9.28 12.75 37.52
CA ILE A 77 7.91 12.44 37.95
C ILE A 77 7.74 10.98 38.42
N LYS A 78 8.79 10.16 38.28
CA LYS A 78 8.76 8.75 38.71
C LYS A 78 8.78 8.68 40.24
N VAL A 79 7.75 8.06 40.80
CA VAL A 79 7.64 7.80 42.24
C VAL A 79 8.28 6.46 42.60
N ASN A 80 8.14 5.45 41.74
CA ASN A 80 8.55 4.08 42.03
C ASN A 80 9.78 3.66 41.20
N CYS A 81 10.54 2.70 41.74
CA CYS A 81 11.66 2.07 41.05
C CYS A 81 11.16 1.28 39.82
N VAL A 82 11.95 1.29 38.74
CA VAL A 82 11.65 0.47 37.54
C VAL A 82 12.02 -1.00 37.69
N ARG A 83 12.83 -1.34 38.71
CA ARG A 83 13.19 -2.71 39.04
C ARG A 83 12.27 -3.21 40.16
N GLU A 84 11.93 -4.48 40.08
CA GLU A 84 11.20 -5.19 41.14
C GLU A 84 12.16 -5.50 42.29
N HIS A 85 11.66 -5.36 43.51
CA HIS A 85 12.40 -5.58 44.76
C HIS A 85 11.53 -6.41 45.71
N ARG A 86 12.17 -7.24 46.54
CA ARG A 86 11.48 -7.93 47.64
C ARG A 86 11.21 -6.94 48.78
N ASP A 87 9.94 -6.81 49.18
CA ASP A 87 9.55 -6.07 50.38
C ASP A 87 9.88 -6.86 51.66
N VAL A 88 9.64 -6.26 52.84
CA VAL A 88 9.85 -6.91 54.14
C VAL A 88 8.98 -8.15 54.37
N SER A 89 7.92 -8.33 53.59
CA SER A 89 7.01 -9.47 53.62
C SER A 89 7.40 -10.56 52.60
N GLY A 90 8.46 -10.32 51.81
CA GLY A 90 8.93 -11.20 50.76
C GLY A 90 8.13 -11.10 49.45
N ASN A 91 7.29 -10.08 49.25
CA ASN A 91 6.56 -9.88 47.99
C ASN A 91 7.39 -9.04 47.01
N LEU A 92 7.21 -9.26 45.71
CA LEU A 92 7.77 -8.38 44.68
C LEU A 92 6.95 -7.09 44.59
N ASP A 93 7.64 -5.97 44.70
CA ASP A 93 7.06 -4.63 44.56
C ASP A 93 8.02 -3.69 43.81
N ASN A 94 7.50 -2.57 43.34
CA ASN A 94 8.25 -1.44 42.81
C ASN A 94 8.26 -0.33 43.87
N PRO A 95 9.15 -0.40 44.88
CA PRO A 95 9.16 0.53 46.00
C PRO A 95 9.38 1.98 45.56
N ALA A 96 8.90 2.91 46.38
CA ALA A 96 9.11 4.34 46.19
C ALA A 96 10.60 4.70 46.22
N LEU A 97 11.01 5.61 45.33
CA LEU A 97 12.37 6.12 45.26
C LEU A 97 12.70 6.98 46.48
N ILE A 98 13.88 6.77 47.05
CA ILE A 98 14.35 7.50 48.23
C ILE A 98 15.04 8.79 47.79
N ARG A 99 14.59 9.92 48.33
CA ARG A 99 15.20 11.23 48.05
C ARG A 99 16.48 11.40 48.87
N GLN A 100 17.61 11.55 48.19
CA GLN A 100 18.88 11.93 48.82
C GLN A 100 19.08 13.45 48.76
N SER A 101 19.42 14.07 49.89
CA SER A 101 19.81 15.47 49.97
C SER A 101 21.28 15.66 49.63
N CYS A 102 21.62 16.80 49.01
CA CYS A 102 23.00 17.20 48.74
C CYS A 102 23.30 18.52 49.45
N ASP A 103 24.38 18.54 50.21
CA ASP A 103 24.83 19.75 50.92
C ASP A 103 25.93 20.53 50.14
N CYS A 104 26.34 20.07 48.94
CA CYS A 104 27.31 20.85 48.13
C CYS A 104 26.69 22.19 47.73
N LYS A 105 27.46 23.25 47.88
CA LYS A 105 27.09 24.60 47.45
C LYS A 105 27.87 24.98 46.21
N PHE A 106 27.18 25.46 45.18
CA PHE A 106 27.81 26.03 44.00
C PHE A 106 27.90 27.55 44.18
N LEU A 107 29.13 28.08 44.12
CA LEU A 107 29.38 29.51 44.01
C LEU A 107 29.65 29.81 42.54
N VAL A 108 28.86 30.69 41.95
CA VAL A 108 29.01 31.12 40.56
C VAL A 108 29.50 32.56 40.59
N TYR A 109 30.68 32.80 40.04
CA TYR A 109 31.27 34.11 39.88
C TYR A 109 31.14 34.52 38.42
N GLU A 110 30.24 35.48 38.18
CA GLU A 110 30.00 36.04 36.87
C GLU A 110 30.72 37.40 36.78
N PRO A 111 31.38 37.71 35.65
CA PRO A 111 31.96 39.02 35.43
C PRO A 111 30.84 40.06 35.36
N TYR A 112 31.07 41.27 35.93
CA TYR A 112 30.11 42.35 35.78
C TYR A 112 29.89 42.69 34.29
N PRO A 113 28.70 43.16 33.89
CA PRO A 113 28.36 43.42 32.49
C PRO A 113 29.40 44.28 31.75
N GLU A 114 29.96 45.29 32.42
CA GLU A 114 31.01 46.17 31.87
C GLU A 114 32.35 45.47 31.58
N TYR A 115 32.62 44.32 32.20
CA TYR A 115 33.85 43.54 32.00
C TYR A 115 33.64 42.27 31.16
N ALA A 116 32.42 42.00 30.70
CA ALA A 116 32.07 40.78 29.98
C ALA A 116 32.87 40.59 28.67
N GLN A 117 33.28 41.68 28.00
CA GLN A 117 34.15 41.61 26.82
C GLN A 117 35.60 41.23 27.16
N GLN A 118 36.09 41.60 28.35
CA GLN A 118 37.46 41.37 28.77
C GLN A 118 37.61 40.00 29.47
N CYS A 119 36.58 39.55 30.18
CA CYS A 119 36.50 38.23 30.78
C CYS A 119 35.20 37.55 30.35
N PRO A 120 35.21 36.69 29.30
CA PRO A 120 34.02 35.97 28.86
C PRO A 120 33.74 34.71 29.68
N TRP A 121 34.49 34.47 30.77
CA TRP A 121 34.49 33.23 31.53
C TRP A 121 33.73 33.39 32.85
N VAL A 122 32.94 32.37 33.19
CA VAL A 122 32.28 32.24 34.50
C VAL A 122 33.06 31.22 35.33
N LEU A 123 33.40 31.56 36.57
CA LEU A 123 34.01 30.61 37.50
C LEU A 123 32.93 29.96 38.36
N MET A 124 32.83 28.64 38.31
CA MET A 124 31.94 27.87 39.19
C MET A 124 32.77 27.05 40.18
N VAL A 125 32.48 27.19 41.48
CA VAL A 125 33.17 26.46 42.57
C VAL A 125 32.14 25.62 43.33
N CYS A 126 32.23 24.28 43.31
CA CYS A 126 31.47 23.43 44.24
C CYS A 126 32.24 23.34 45.56
N ARG A 127 31.57 23.62 46.68
CA ARG A 127 32.10 23.45 48.04
C ARG A 127 31.27 22.42 48.78
N GLY A 128 31.92 21.36 49.27
CA GLY A 128 31.29 20.26 49.99
C GLY A 128 31.59 18.90 49.35
N VAL A 129 31.08 17.83 49.97
CA VAL A 129 31.19 16.46 49.46
C VAL A 129 29.81 16.01 48.97
N HIS A 130 29.72 15.47 47.75
CA HIS A 130 28.47 14.90 47.26
C HIS A 130 28.18 13.56 47.95
N SER A 131 26.98 13.43 48.51
CA SER A 131 26.44 12.24 49.17
C SER A 131 25.57 11.37 48.27
N HIS A 132 25.46 11.73 46.98
CA HIS A 132 24.57 11.09 46.01
C HIS A 132 25.31 10.74 44.72
N PRO A 133 24.80 9.79 43.92
CA PRO A 133 25.34 9.49 42.59
C PRO A 133 25.22 10.69 41.64
N ILE A 134 26.06 10.71 40.60
CA ILE A 134 26.00 11.75 39.56
C ILE A 134 24.58 11.75 38.93
N PRO A 135 23.87 12.90 38.92
CA PRO A 135 22.56 13.00 38.30
C PRO A 135 22.61 12.60 36.82
N LEU A 136 21.54 11.96 36.34
CA LEU A 136 21.45 11.53 34.95
C LEU A 136 21.34 12.75 34.02
N PRO A 137 22.05 12.78 32.87
CA PRO A 137 21.95 13.86 31.90
C PRO A 137 20.65 13.75 31.07
N THR A 138 19.50 13.93 31.71
CA THR A 138 18.17 13.75 31.08
C THR A 138 17.68 14.95 30.29
N LYS A 139 18.20 16.15 30.56
CA LYS A 139 17.85 17.37 29.84
C LYS A 139 18.87 17.65 28.74
N THR A 140 18.40 17.84 27.50
CA THR A 140 19.27 18.27 26.40
C THR A 140 19.70 19.72 26.62
N PRO A 141 21.01 20.03 26.59
CA PRO A 141 21.49 21.41 26.64
C PRO A 141 20.92 22.25 25.47
N PRO A 142 20.65 23.56 25.66
CA PRO A 142 20.09 24.42 24.62
C PRO A 142 20.85 24.34 23.30
N ARG A 143 22.18 24.44 23.33
CA ARG A 143 23.02 24.35 22.11
C ARG A 143 22.83 23.05 21.32
N VAL A 144 22.71 21.91 22.00
CA VAL A 144 22.48 20.61 21.35
C VAL A 144 21.05 20.52 20.82
N ARG A 145 20.08 21.07 21.57
CA ARG A 145 18.69 21.17 21.11
C ARG A 145 18.59 22.01 19.83
N ASP A 146 19.31 23.13 19.76
CA ASP A 146 19.30 24.00 18.59
C ASP A 146 19.85 23.29 17.35
N VAL A 147 20.92 22.48 17.52
CA VAL A 147 21.43 21.59 16.45
C VAL A 147 20.35 20.62 15.95
N VAL A 148 19.60 19.99 16.85
CA VAL A 148 18.50 19.08 16.49
C VAL A 148 17.38 19.84 15.76
N PHE A 149 17.04 21.05 16.19
CA PHE A 149 15.98 21.86 15.58
C PHE A 149 16.36 22.30 14.18
N THR A 150 17.58 22.81 14.00
CA THR A 150 18.14 23.14 12.68
C THR A 150 18.12 21.93 11.74
N LEU A 151 18.43 20.74 12.25
CA LEU A 151 18.37 19.52 11.44
C LEU A 151 16.92 19.18 11.05
N LEU A 152 15.96 19.29 11.96
CA LEU A 152 14.54 19.03 11.69
C LEU A 152 13.98 19.99 10.62
N GLU A 153 14.31 21.28 10.71
CA GLU A 153 13.90 22.30 9.75
C GLU A 153 14.42 22.03 8.33
N ARG A 154 15.61 21.39 8.21
CA ARG A 154 16.20 21.01 6.91
C ARG A 154 15.54 19.81 6.24
N LEU A 155 14.66 19.08 6.93
CA LEU A 155 13.98 17.91 6.35
C LEU A 155 12.80 18.28 5.44
N ASP A 156 12.44 19.57 5.38
CA ASP A 156 11.46 20.15 4.46
C ASP A 156 10.19 19.30 4.27
N TYR A 157 10.04 18.63 3.13
CA TYR A 157 8.83 17.89 2.77
C TYR A 157 8.61 16.60 3.57
N ASP A 158 9.63 16.08 4.26
CA ASP A 158 9.50 14.93 5.15
C ASP A 158 9.06 15.29 6.57
N LEU A 159 9.17 16.57 6.97
CA LEU A 159 8.90 17.01 8.33
C LEU A 159 7.44 16.76 8.74
N ALA A 160 6.47 16.98 7.84
CA ALA A 160 5.04 16.88 8.16
C ALA A 160 4.64 15.49 8.69
N ASP A 161 5.27 14.42 8.19
CA ASP A 161 5.00 13.02 8.58
C ASP A 161 6.16 12.38 9.33
N LEU A 162 7.04 13.21 9.89
CA LEU A 162 8.24 12.74 10.55
C LEU A 162 7.90 12.07 11.88
N THR A 163 8.49 10.89 12.09
CA THR A 163 8.42 10.17 13.36
C THR A 163 9.82 10.03 13.93
N PRO A 164 9.98 9.81 15.25
CA PRO A 164 11.31 9.60 15.84
C PRO A 164 12.12 8.53 15.13
N ARG A 165 11.47 7.42 14.72
CA ARG A 165 12.12 6.34 13.99
C ARG A 165 12.56 6.74 12.59
N ARG A 166 11.75 7.52 11.86
CA ARG A 166 12.13 8.05 10.53
C ARG A 166 13.26 9.06 10.65
N PHE A 167 13.18 9.97 11.62
CA PHE A 167 14.21 10.98 11.88
C PHE A 167 15.59 10.37 12.15
N LEU A 168 15.65 9.36 13.03
CA LEU A 168 16.89 8.66 13.37
C LEU A 168 17.52 7.89 12.21
N ARG A 169 16.72 7.49 11.21
CA ARG A 169 17.18 6.73 10.03
C ARG A 169 17.29 7.58 8.77
N HIS A 170 17.00 8.88 8.87
CA HIS A 170 16.93 9.74 7.71
C HIS A 170 18.34 9.98 7.14
N PRO A 171 18.57 9.81 5.82
CA PRO A 171 19.89 10.00 5.22
C PRO A 171 20.49 11.37 5.53
N SER A 172 19.71 12.45 5.45
CA SER A 172 20.18 13.80 5.82
C SER A 172 20.59 13.92 7.29
N THR A 173 19.89 13.23 8.20
CA THR A 173 20.27 13.17 9.62
C THR A 173 21.61 12.46 9.77
N THR A 174 21.76 11.30 9.16
CA THR A 174 23.00 10.52 9.24
C THR A 174 24.19 11.27 8.62
N SER A 175 24.01 11.90 7.45
CA SER A 175 25.06 12.69 6.81
C SER A 175 25.46 13.89 7.67
N TYR A 176 24.50 14.64 8.20
CA TYR A 176 24.77 15.78 9.07
C TYR A 176 25.50 15.37 10.35
N LEU A 177 25.14 14.24 10.95
CA LEU A 177 25.83 13.71 12.13
C LEU A 177 27.26 13.28 11.84
N ARG A 178 27.53 12.69 10.66
CA ARG A 178 28.91 12.36 10.23
C ARG A 178 29.77 13.61 10.01
N GLU A 179 29.19 14.68 9.49
CA GLU A 179 29.90 15.96 9.35
C GLU A 179 30.20 16.58 10.72
N LEU A 180 29.27 16.48 11.67
CA LEU A 180 29.42 17.06 13.01
C LEU A 180 30.32 16.22 13.92
N LEU A 181 30.34 14.90 13.75
CA LEU A 181 31.09 13.92 14.54
C LEU A 181 31.95 13.04 13.61
N PRO A 182 33.01 13.59 12.98
CA PRO A 182 33.78 12.89 11.94
C PRO A 182 34.65 11.74 12.48
N HIS A 183 34.83 11.68 13.80
CA HIS A 183 35.64 10.65 14.47
C HIS A 183 34.84 9.41 14.86
N ASP A 184 33.50 9.47 14.78
CA ASP A 184 32.62 8.34 15.06
C ASP A 184 32.30 7.60 13.76
N GLU A 185 32.42 6.27 13.75
CA GLU A 185 32.18 5.45 12.54
C GLU A 185 30.70 5.47 12.11
N ALA A 186 29.79 5.54 13.08
CA ALA A 186 28.35 5.53 12.86
C ALA A 186 27.63 6.45 13.87
N PRO A 187 27.80 7.78 13.75
CA PRO A 187 27.28 8.72 14.72
C PRO A 187 25.75 8.73 14.72
N THR A 188 25.19 8.84 15.92
CA THR A 188 23.77 8.89 16.21
C THR A 188 23.45 10.12 17.06
N LEU A 189 22.16 10.40 17.27
CA LEU A 189 21.77 11.50 18.16
C LEU A 189 22.20 11.25 19.62
N LEU A 190 22.40 10.00 20.04
CA LEU A 190 22.91 9.67 21.37
C LEU A 190 24.33 10.22 21.60
N ASP A 191 25.14 10.25 20.55
CA ASP A 191 26.53 10.71 20.59
C ASP A 191 26.61 12.24 20.72
N LEU A 192 25.56 12.96 20.31
CA LEU A 192 25.42 14.39 20.64
C LEU A 192 25.08 14.60 22.12
N HIS A 193 24.13 13.82 22.64
CA HIS A 193 23.76 13.87 24.06
C HIS A 193 22.91 12.64 24.47
N PRO A 194 23.17 12.00 25.63
CA PRO A 194 22.44 10.81 26.07
C PRO A 194 20.92 10.97 26.18
N SER A 195 20.41 12.18 26.48
CA SER A 195 18.97 12.44 26.53
C SER A 195 18.26 12.13 25.21
N LEU A 196 18.96 12.25 24.08
CA LEU A 196 18.41 12.01 22.75
C LEU A 196 18.21 10.51 22.46
N GLY A 197 18.61 9.62 23.37
CA GLY A 197 18.18 8.22 23.35
C GLY A 197 16.69 8.03 23.61
N ASN A 198 16.05 9.00 24.26
CA ASN A 198 14.63 8.94 24.57
C ASN A 198 13.79 9.34 23.33
N ARG A 199 13.06 8.37 22.77
CA ARG A 199 12.22 8.58 21.58
C ARG A 199 11.04 9.52 21.83
N ASP A 200 10.52 9.58 23.06
CA ASP A 200 9.44 10.52 23.39
C ASP A 200 9.98 11.94 23.52
N HIS A 201 11.23 12.09 23.97
CA HIS A 201 11.93 13.37 23.95
C HIS A 201 12.14 13.84 22.52
N ILE A 202 12.66 12.99 21.63
CA ILE A 202 12.75 13.31 20.20
C ILE A 202 11.38 13.66 19.62
N ARG A 203 10.34 12.90 19.96
CA ARG A 203 8.96 13.19 19.51
C ARG A 203 8.53 14.59 19.93
N SER A 204 8.81 14.99 21.17
CA SER A 204 8.46 16.32 21.65
C SER A 204 9.14 17.44 20.85
N TYR A 205 10.38 17.23 20.38
CA TYR A 205 11.10 18.18 19.53
C TYR A 205 10.53 18.22 18.12
N ILE A 206 10.25 17.06 17.52
CA ILE A 206 9.58 16.98 16.22
C ILE A 206 8.24 17.73 16.26
N VAL A 207 7.41 17.47 17.27
CA VAL A 207 6.10 18.11 17.43
C VAL A 207 6.24 19.62 17.64
N GLN A 208 7.26 20.09 18.37
CA GLN A 208 7.52 21.53 18.51
C GLN A 208 7.81 22.17 17.15
N VAL A 209 8.75 21.62 16.38
CA VAL A 209 9.10 22.16 15.05
C VAL A 209 7.91 22.05 14.08
N GLN A 210 7.16 20.94 14.11
CA GLN A 210 5.95 20.77 13.32
C GLN A 210 4.88 21.82 13.66
N ARG A 211 4.65 22.13 14.94
CA ARG A 211 3.68 23.17 15.33
C ARG A 211 4.12 24.57 14.92
N THR A 212 5.43 24.82 14.84
CA THR A 212 5.95 26.09 14.32
C THR A 212 5.75 26.21 12.81
N LEU A 213 6.05 25.15 12.05
CA LEU A 213 6.00 25.18 10.58
C LEU A 213 4.62 24.84 10.00
N PHE A 214 3.76 24.18 10.78
CA PHE A 214 2.40 23.79 10.42
C PHE A 214 1.46 24.13 11.59
N PRO A 215 1.22 25.44 11.86
CA PRO A 215 0.43 25.88 13.01
C PRO A 215 -1.01 25.35 13.00
N ASP A 216 -1.59 25.21 11.81
CA ASP A 216 -2.94 24.69 11.59
C ASP A 216 -2.97 23.15 11.41
N GLY A 217 -1.87 22.48 11.79
CA GLY A 217 -1.70 21.03 11.68
C GLY A 217 -1.38 20.56 10.26
N THR A 218 -1.47 19.25 10.03
CA THR A 218 -1.09 18.61 8.75
C THR A 218 -2.28 18.00 8.00
N GLY A 219 -3.50 18.27 8.46
CA GLY A 219 -4.77 17.84 7.87
C GLY A 219 -5.33 18.83 6.84
N TRP A 220 -6.66 18.92 6.76
CA TRP A 220 -7.37 19.83 5.85
C TRP A 220 -7.09 21.31 6.13
N ASP A 221 -7.16 21.72 7.40
CA ASP A 221 -6.91 23.11 7.80
C ASP A 221 -5.46 23.53 7.51
N GLY A 222 -4.50 22.62 7.75
CA GLY A 222 -3.11 22.80 7.33
C GLY A 222 -2.94 22.96 5.82
N LEU A 223 -3.74 22.28 4.99
CA LEU A 223 -3.71 22.46 3.54
C LEU A 223 -4.31 23.81 3.12
N LEU A 224 -5.40 24.25 3.76
CA LEU A 224 -5.98 25.58 3.54
C LEU A 224 -4.95 26.68 3.87
N HIS A 225 -4.24 26.53 5.00
CA HIS A 225 -3.15 27.42 5.38
C HIS A 225 -2.06 27.48 4.31
N LEU A 226 -1.59 26.31 3.84
CA LEU A 226 -0.58 26.25 2.77
C LEU A 226 -1.05 26.89 1.46
N LYS A 227 -2.33 26.72 1.10
CA LYS A 227 -2.91 27.36 -0.07
C LYS A 227 -2.93 28.87 0.08
N HIS A 228 -3.36 29.38 1.24
CA HIS A 228 -3.36 30.81 1.54
C HIS A 228 -1.95 31.40 1.47
N GLN A 229 -0.98 30.77 2.14
CA GLN A 229 0.42 31.19 2.10
C GLN A 229 0.95 31.21 0.66
N GLN A 230 0.66 30.16 -0.12
CA GLN A 230 1.06 30.09 -1.53
C GLN A 230 0.46 31.23 -2.36
N ASP A 231 -0.80 31.58 -2.13
CA ASP A 231 -1.49 32.64 -2.86
C ASP A 231 -0.99 34.05 -2.51
N GLU A 232 -0.46 34.23 -1.30
CA GLU A 232 0.17 35.49 -0.86
C GLU A 232 1.63 35.62 -1.34
N GLU A 233 2.38 34.51 -1.31
CA GLU A 233 3.82 34.52 -1.55
C GLU A 233 4.24 34.25 -2.99
N LEU A 234 3.44 33.49 -3.75
CA LEU A 234 3.78 33.05 -5.11
C LEU A 234 2.91 33.72 -6.17
N LEU A 235 3.48 33.85 -7.37
CA LEU A 235 2.70 34.21 -8.55
C LEU A 235 1.75 33.07 -8.92
N PRO A 236 0.57 33.36 -9.51
CA PRO A 236 -0.39 32.33 -9.90
C PRO A 236 0.18 31.23 -10.83
N GLU A 237 1.17 31.54 -11.65
CA GLU A 237 1.87 30.57 -12.50
C GLU A 237 2.76 29.56 -11.73
N ASP A 238 3.24 29.93 -10.54
CA ASP A 238 4.11 29.10 -9.70
C ASP A 238 3.33 28.30 -8.65
N ALA A 239 2.02 28.59 -8.52
CA ALA A 239 1.10 27.86 -7.67
C ALA A 239 1.04 26.38 -8.06
N TYR A 240 1.27 25.49 -7.09
CA TYR A 240 1.13 24.04 -7.27
C TYR A 240 -0.22 23.55 -6.76
N ILE A 241 -0.67 24.06 -5.61
CA ILE A 241 -2.00 23.77 -5.07
C ILE A 241 -2.97 24.72 -5.79
N ARG A 242 -3.81 24.19 -6.69
CA ARG A 242 -4.64 25.00 -7.59
C ARG A 242 -6.07 25.16 -7.09
N VAL A 243 -6.62 24.10 -6.51
CA VAL A 243 -7.98 24.07 -5.96
C VAL A 243 -7.92 23.45 -4.58
N VAL A 244 -8.60 24.07 -3.61
CA VAL A 244 -8.89 23.49 -2.29
C VAL A 244 -10.31 23.93 -1.94
N GLU A 245 -11.28 23.05 -2.13
CA GLU A 245 -12.70 23.37 -2.01
C GLU A 245 -13.44 22.34 -1.15
N GLU A 246 -14.43 22.84 -0.42
CA GLU A 246 -15.33 22.05 0.40
C GLU A 246 -16.77 22.29 -0.05
N TYR A 247 -17.52 21.21 -0.26
CA TYR A 247 -18.92 21.23 -0.63
C TYR A 247 -19.76 20.63 0.50
N PRO A 248 -20.94 21.19 0.80
CA PRO A 248 -21.85 20.64 1.79
C PRO A 248 -22.18 19.18 1.52
N ALA A 249 -22.48 18.42 2.58
CA ALA A 249 -22.69 16.98 2.49
C ALA A 249 -23.92 16.58 1.62
N LEU A 250 -24.86 17.50 1.43
CA LEU A 250 -26.13 17.35 0.70
C LEU A 250 -25.97 17.72 -0.79
N GLY A 251 -26.42 16.85 -1.70
CA GLY A 251 -26.70 17.22 -3.10
C GLY A 251 -25.80 16.62 -4.18
N LEU A 252 -24.98 15.61 -3.87
CA LEU A 252 -24.32 14.80 -4.89
C LEU A 252 -25.09 13.49 -5.02
N ASP A 253 -25.71 13.25 -6.19
CA ASP A 253 -26.57 12.09 -6.45
C ASP A 253 -25.93 10.80 -5.93
N MET A 254 -26.70 10.10 -5.10
CA MET A 254 -26.28 8.86 -4.48
C MET A 254 -26.31 7.74 -5.51
N ASP A 255 -25.15 7.19 -5.85
CA ASP A 255 -25.10 5.84 -6.41
C ASP A 255 -25.22 4.84 -5.23
N GLU A 256 -25.94 3.73 -5.42
CA GLU A 256 -26.35 2.75 -4.39
C GLU A 256 -25.17 2.11 -3.59
N ASP A 257 -23.92 2.32 -4.02
CA ASP A 257 -22.72 1.66 -3.47
C ASP A 257 -21.94 2.51 -2.43
N ASP A 258 -22.30 3.78 -2.17
CA ASP A 258 -21.51 4.74 -1.36
C ASP A 258 -22.27 5.28 -0.11
N GLU A 259 -23.03 4.44 0.61
CA GLU A 259 -23.82 4.85 1.79
C GLU A 259 -23.00 5.29 3.02
N GLN A 260 -21.67 5.08 3.05
CA GLN A 260 -20.92 5.04 4.31
C GLN A 260 -20.47 6.40 4.90
N ASP A 261 -20.46 7.50 4.15
CA ASP A 261 -19.88 8.79 4.60
C ASP A 261 -20.77 10.03 4.32
N CYS A 262 -22.08 9.88 4.51
CA CYS A 262 -23.08 10.91 4.19
C CYS A 262 -23.06 12.16 5.09
N ASN A 263 -22.32 12.16 6.20
CA ASN A 263 -22.28 13.28 7.16
C ASN A 263 -21.02 14.17 7.09
N ILE A 264 -20.02 13.80 6.29
CA ILE A 264 -18.74 14.55 6.18
C ILE A 264 -18.78 15.37 4.89
N PRO A 265 -18.43 16.68 4.88
CA PRO A 265 -18.45 17.47 3.66
C PRO A 265 -17.55 16.88 2.56
N PHE A 266 -17.93 17.07 1.30
CA PHE A 266 -17.12 16.64 0.17
C PHE A 266 -15.94 17.60 0.01
N ARG A 267 -14.73 17.06 0.03
CA ARG A 267 -13.49 17.83 -0.02
C ARG A 267 -12.67 17.41 -1.23
N ILE A 268 -12.19 18.41 -1.96
CA ILE A 268 -11.34 18.23 -3.13
C ILE A 268 -10.15 19.18 -3.04
N ALA A 269 -8.95 18.64 -3.27
CA ALA A 269 -7.77 19.43 -3.55
C ALA A 269 -7.12 18.99 -4.86
N ILE A 270 -6.90 19.94 -5.78
CA ILE A 270 -6.26 19.69 -7.07
C ILE A 270 -4.87 20.33 -7.06
N CYS A 271 -3.85 19.51 -7.29
CA CYS A 271 -2.46 19.91 -7.33
C CYS A 271 -1.88 19.64 -8.73
N MET A 272 -1.41 20.69 -9.39
CA MET A 272 -0.72 20.61 -10.68
C MET A 272 0.04 21.91 -10.97
N PHE A 273 1.18 21.79 -11.65
CA PHE A 273 1.89 22.96 -12.17
C PHE A 273 1.22 23.49 -13.45
N ARG A 274 1.33 24.79 -13.73
CA ARG A 274 0.85 25.39 -14.99
C ARG A 274 1.38 24.67 -16.24
N ALA A 275 2.66 24.29 -16.22
CA ALA A 275 3.28 23.54 -17.32
C ALA A 275 2.57 22.18 -17.59
N CYS A 276 1.93 21.58 -16.58
CA CYS A 276 1.14 20.37 -16.78
C CYS A 276 -0.18 20.64 -17.49
N SER A 277 -0.76 21.84 -17.37
CA SER A 277 -1.92 22.26 -18.18
C SER A 277 -1.57 22.26 -19.68
N ASP A 278 -0.42 22.81 -20.04
CA ASP A 278 0.09 22.81 -21.42
C ASP A 278 0.36 21.39 -21.95
N LEU A 279 0.88 20.51 -21.08
CA LEU A 279 1.14 19.12 -21.45
C LEU A 279 -0.16 18.32 -21.61
N LEU A 280 -1.13 18.53 -20.73
CA LEU A 280 -2.45 17.90 -20.80
C LEU A 280 -3.21 18.34 -22.05
N LEU A 281 -3.14 19.63 -22.41
CA LEU A 281 -3.75 20.15 -23.64
C LEU A 281 -3.20 19.46 -24.91
N LYS A 282 -1.93 19.05 -24.89
CA LYS A 282 -1.25 18.34 -25.99
C LYS A 282 -1.39 16.81 -25.88
N ALA A 283 -1.97 16.31 -24.80
CA ALA A 283 -2.07 14.87 -24.56
C ALA A 283 -3.13 14.24 -25.47
N LYS A 284 -2.73 13.21 -26.21
CA LYS A 284 -3.64 12.40 -27.04
C LYS A 284 -4.20 11.19 -26.29
N TYR A 285 -3.38 10.61 -25.40
CA TYR A 285 -3.70 9.43 -24.62
C TYR A 285 -3.51 9.75 -23.15
N VAL A 286 -4.59 9.62 -22.39
CA VAL A 286 -4.61 9.94 -20.97
C VAL A 286 -4.96 8.67 -20.19
N GLN A 287 -4.34 8.50 -19.04
CA GLN A 287 -4.62 7.43 -18.10
C GLN A 287 -4.99 8.03 -16.75
N SER A 288 -5.79 7.30 -15.98
CA SER A 288 -6.04 7.65 -14.60
C SER A 288 -6.16 6.42 -13.72
N ASP A 289 -5.83 6.60 -12.45
CA ASP A 289 -5.88 5.57 -11.43
C ASP A 289 -5.99 6.22 -10.05
N ILE A 290 -6.52 5.48 -9.07
CA ILE A 290 -6.74 5.96 -7.72
C ILE A 290 -5.96 5.13 -6.69
N SER A 291 -5.12 5.82 -5.92
CA SER A 291 -4.35 5.23 -4.83
C SER A 291 -5.05 5.43 -3.49
N HIS A 292 -5.19 4.33 -2.75
CA HIS A 292 -5.77 4.29 -1.40
C HIS A 292 -4.70 4.21 -0.30
N GLN A 293 -3.43 4.03 -0.66
CA GLN A 293 -2.37 3.73 0.31
C GLN A 293 -1.62 4.97 0.79
N ARG A 294 -1.63 6.03 -0.04
CA ARG A 294 -0.71 7.14 0.14
C ARG A 294 -1.16 8.14 1.20
N MET A 295 -2.46 8.38 1.33
CA MET A 295 -3.04 9.45 2.15
C MET A 295 -4.00 8.91 3.20
N VAL A 296 -3.88 9.38 4.44
CA VAL A 296 -4.84 9.04 5.51
C VAL A 296 -6.07 9.94 5.39
N GLY A 297 -7.26 9.33 5.29
CA GLY A 297 -8.55 10.04 5.22
C GLY A 297 -8.90 10.63 3.84
N PHE A 298 -8.02 10.49 2.84
CA PHE A 298 -8.22 10.92 1.46
C PHE A 298 -7.77 9.82 0.50
N LYS A 299 -8.31 9.85 -0.71
CA LYS A 299 -7.89 9.04 -1.85
C LYS A 299 -7.11 9.95 -2.81
N GLU A 300 -6.05 9.44 -3.42
CA GLU A 300 -5.26 10.18 -4.42
C GLU A 300 -5.63 9.69 -5.82
N PHE A 301 -6.43 10.48 -6.54
CA PHE A 301 -6.71 10.30 -7.95
C PHE A 301 -5.62 10.97 -8.78
N GLU A 302 -4.94 10.21 -9.63
CA GLU A 302 -3.86 10.72 -10.48
C GLU A 302 -4.30 10.68 -11.95
N LEU A 303 -4.08 11.80 -12.65
CA LEU A 303 -4.23 11.90 -14.10
C LEU A 303 -2.85 12.02 -14.73
N GLY A 304 -2.53 11.14 -15.67
CA GLY A 304 -1.19 11.10 -16.27
C GLY A 304 -1.16 10.50 -17.65
N GLY A 305 0.01 10.48 -18.25
CA GLY A 305 0.20 9.90 -19.58
C GLY A 305 1.66 9.87 -20.00
N LEU A 306 1.88 9.37 -21.21
CA LEU A 306 3.20 9.36 -21.83
C LEU A 306 3.34 10.56 -22.77
N GLN A 307 4.33 11.42 -22.54
CA GLN A 307 4.61 12.47 -23.51
C GLN A 307 5.25 11.84 -24.76
N THR A 308 4.57 11.95 -25.91
CA THR A 308 4.88 11.17 -27.13
C THR A 308 6.32 11.34 -27.63
N THR A 309 6.87 12.56 -27.55
CA THR A 309 8.21 12.89 -28.05
C THR A 309 9.31 12.36 -27.13
N SER A 310 9.22 12.61 -25.82
CA SER A 310 10.25 12.19 -24.85
C SER A 310 10.12 10.74 -24.40
N ARG A 311 8.91 10.16 -24.48
CA ARG A 311 8.53 8.89 -23.84
C ARG A 311 8.75 8.90 -22.33
N ILE A 312 8.57 10.05 -21.69
CA ILE A 312 8.58 10.19 -20.23
C ILE A 312 7.14 10.14 -19.73
N SER A 313 6.91 9.37 -18.67
CA SER A 313 5.64 9.36 -17.95
C SER A 313 5.52 10.63 -17.12
N ILE A 314 4.42 11.34 -17.29
CA ILE A 314 4.15 12.62 -16.63
C ILE A 314 2.84 12.51 -15.86
N PRO A 315 2.84 12.80 -14.55
CA PRO A 315 1.60 13.12 -13.83
C PRO A 315 1.17 14.53 -14.27
N TYR A 316 0.03 14.62 -14.95
CA TYR A 316 -0.55 15.91 -15.31
C TYR A 316 -1.18 16.59 -14.11
N CYS A 317 -1.84 15.80 -13.26
CA CYS A 317 -2.56 16.33 -12.11
C CYS A 317 -2.68 15.28 -11.00
N ARG A 318 -2.58 15.74 -9.74
CA ARG A 318 -2.89 14.97 -8.53
C ARG A 318 -4.13 15.55 -7.87
N ILE A 319 -5.06 14.69 -7.50
CA ILE A 319 -6.33 15.10 -6.92
C ILE A 319 -6.51 14.33 -5.61
N TYR A 320 -6.63 15.06 -4.51
CA TYR A 320 -6.94 14.50 -3.19
C TYR A 320 -8.43 14.65 -2.94
N VAL A 321 -9.12 13.53 -2.73
CA VAL A 321 -10.58 13.49 -2.64
C VAL A 321 -11.03 12.54 -1.54
N ASN A 322 -12.07 12.90 -0.79
CA ASN A 322 -12.63 12.03 0.25
C ASN A 322 -13.86 11.22 -0.19
N ARG A 323 -14.39 11.47 -1.40
CA ARG A 323 -15.52 10.74 -2.01
C ARG A 323 -15.21 10.27 -3.43
N GLN A 324 -15.85 9.19 -3.87
CA GLN A 324 -15.61 8.54 -5.17
C GLN A 324 -16.85 8.44 -6.08
N THR A 325 -17.93 9.15 -5.74
CA THR A 325 -19.19 9.16 -6.50
C THR A 325 -19.03 9.73 -7.91
N ALA A 326 -20.02 9.50 -8.78
CA ALA A 326 -20.02 10.08 -10.13
C ALA A 326 -20.00 11.61 -10.12
N ALA A 327 -20.81 12.24 -9.26
CA ALA A 327 -20.87 13.70 -9.18
C ALA A 327 -19.55 14.31 -8.67
N ALA A 328 -18.87 13.66 -7.72
CA ALA A 328 -17.53 14.06 -7.28
C ALA A 328 -16.53 14.07 -8.44
N HIS A 329 -16.52 13.01 -9.26
CA HIS A 329 -15.64 12.93 -10.43
C HIS A 329 -16.03 13.91 -11.54
N GLN A 330 -17.32 14.18 -11.74
CA GLN A 330 -17.77 15.22 -12.67
C GLN A 330 -17.18 16.60 -12.29
N ILE A 331 -17.23 16.96 -11.00
CA ILE A 331 -16.62 18.18 -10.48
C ILE A 331 -15.11 18.18 -10.72
N ILE A 332 -14.43 17.06 -10.44
CA ILE A 332 -12.98 16.91 -10.69
C ILE A 332 -12.64 17.22 -12.16
N PHE A 333 -13.32 16.57 -13.11
CA PHE A 333 -13.04 16.77 -14.53
C PHE A 333 -13.37 18.19 -15.00
N GLN A 334 -14.45 18.79 -14.50
CA GLN A 334 -14.79 20.18 -14.77
C GLN A 334 -13.69 21.13 -14.30
N LYS A 335 -13.25 20.99 -13.04
CA LYS A 335 -12.19 21.84 -12.47
C LYS A 335 -10.86 21.69 -13.20
N ILE A 336 -10.50 20.48 -13.63
CA ILE A 336 -9.31 20.26 -14.46
C ILE A 336 -9.43 21.00 -15.79
N SER A 337 -10.59 20.93 -16.45
CA SER A 337 -10.84 21.65 -17.72
C SER A 337 -10.75 23.16 -17.54
N ASP A 338 -11.34 23.69 -16.46
CA ASP A 338 -11.30 25.11 -16.12
C ASP A 338 -9.86 25.58 -15.84
N LEU A 339 -9.07 24.78 -15.13
CA LEU A 339 -7.65 25.06 -14.89
C LEU A 339 -6.84 25.10 -16.19
N VAL A 340 -7.08 24.15 -17.11
CA VAL A 340 -6.43 24.15 -18.42
C VAL A 340 -6.79 25.40 -19.23
N LEU A 341 -8.08 25.77 -19.26
CA LEU A 341 -8.54 26.98 -19.93
C LEU A 341 -7.91 28.24 -19.31
N HIS A 342 -7.91 28.35 -17.98
CA HIS A 342 -7.33 29.46 -17.27
C HIS A 342 -5.82 29.61 -17.55
N ASP A 343 -5.08 28.51 -17.54
CA ASP A 343 -3.62 28.51 -17.69
C ASP A 343 -3.14 28.75 -19.12
N THR A 344 -3.89 28.25 -20.10
CA THR A 344 -3.46 28.21 -21.50
C THR A 344 -4.27 29.13 -22.42
N GLY A 345 -5.38 29.68 -21.92
CA GLY A 345 -6.38 30.39 -22.73
C GLY A 345 -7.11 29.48 -23.72
N THR A 346 -6.87 28.16 -23.68
CA THR A 346 -7.42 27.19 -24.63
C THR A 346 -8.14 26.07 -23.89
N GLU A 347 -9.33 25.72 -24.38
CA GLU A 347 -10.13 24.67 -23.78
C GLU A 347 -9.55 23.28 -24.02
N LEU A 348 -9.72 22.39 -23.03
CA LEU A 348 -9.35 20.98 -23.16
C LEU A 348 -10.29 20.27 -24.14
N ARG A 349 -9.75 19.91 -25.30
CA ARG A 349 -10.53 19.26 -26.37
C ARG A 349 -10.56 17.75 -26.23
N TRP A 350 -11.66 17.18 -26.71
CA TRP A 350 -11.93 15.76 -26.80
C TRP A 350 -12.28 15.42 -28.23
N ARG A 351 -11.62 14.43 -28.85
CA ARG A 351 -11.84 14.07 -30.25
C ARG A 351 -13.31 13.81 -30.52
N HIS A 352 -13.94 12.98 -29.69
CA HIS A 352 -15.34 12.61 -29.81
C HIS A 352 -16.25 13.84 -29.97
N ILE A 353 -16.02 14.90 -29.19
CA ILE A 353 -16.85 16.10 -29.20
C ILE A 353 -16.41 17.11 -30.27
N HIS A 354 -15.10 17.23 -30.55
CA HIS A 354 -14.55 18.36 -31.31
C HIS A 354 -14.16 18.03 -32.75
N ALA A 355 -13.92 16.76 -33.08
CA ALA A 355 -13.58 16.38 -34.44
C ALA A 355 -14.75 16.61 -35.41
N THR A 356 -14.44 16.97 -36.65
CA THR A 356 -15.41 17.16 -37.74
C THR A 356 -15.62 15.90 -38.56
N ASP A 357 -14.67 14.97 -38.50
CA ASP A 357 -14.73 13.68 -39.18
C ASP A 357 -14.07 12.58 -38.33
N VAL A 358 -14.32 11.33 -38.70
CA VAL A 358 -13.86 10.16 -37.94
C VAL A 358 -12.32 10.04 -37.90
N HIS A 359 -11.60 10.57 -38.87
CA HIS A 359 -10.14 10.46 -38.98
C HIS A 359 -9.39 11.62 -38.34
N GLN A 360 -10.06 12.75 -38.07
CA GLN A 360 -9.40 13.90 -37.45
C GLN A 360 -8.94 13.58 -36.02
N GLU A 361 -7.65 13.81 -35.78
CA GLU A 361 -7.05 13.74 -34.46
C GLU A 361 -7.02 15.12 -33.80
N VAL A 362 -7.89 15.36 -32.82
CA VAL A 362 -7.92 16.60 -32.03
C VAL A 362 -8.11 16.31 -30.55
N GLY A 363 -7.29 16.95 -29.71
CA GLY A 363 -7.35 16.81 -28.26
C GLY A 363 -7.13 15.38 -27.77
N ILE A 364 -7.81 15.02 -26.68
CA ILE A 364 -7.78 13.68 -26.11
C ILE A 364 -8.52 12.72 -27.04
N LEU A 365 -7.81 11.71 -27.52
CA LEU A 365 -8.31 10.67 -28.42
C LEU A 365 -8.86 9.47 -27.65
N HIS A 366 -8.28 9.20 -26.48
CA HIS A 366 -8.50 7.97 -25.73
C HIS A 366 -8.16 8.17 -24.25
N PHE A 367 -9.00 7.59 -23.38
CA PHE A 367 -8.87 7.67 -21.94
C PHE A 367 -8.86 6.26 -21.31
N ALA A 368 -7.72 5.85 -20.74
CA ALA A 368 -7.59 4.57 -20.07
C ALA A 368 -7.91 4.70 -18.57
N MET A 369 -8.74 3.79 -18.04
CA MET A 369 -9.14 3.80 -16.63
C MET A 369 -9.36 2.38 -16.08
N ASP A 370 -9.49 2.25 -14.76
CA ASP A 370 -10.02 1.05 -14.12
C ASP A 370 -11.56 1.01 -14.19
N GLN A 371 -12.16 -0.13 -13.82
CA GLN A 371 -13.61 -0.34 -13.84
C GLN A 371 -14.30 0.22 -12.58
N HIS A 372 -14.01 1.47 -12.22
CA HIS A 372 -14.69 2.15 -11.13
C HIS A 372 -15.92 2.90 -11.65
N GLY A 373 -17.12 2.51 -11.19
CA GLY A 373 -18.40 3.06 -11.65
C GLY A 373 -18.50 4.58 -11.53
N GLY A 374 -18.21 5.13 -10.33
CA GLY A 374 -18.22 6.58 -10.08
C GLY A 374 -17.26 7.36 -10.98
N GLN A 375 -16.00 6.94 -11.11
CA GLN A 375 -15.03 7.57 -12.01
C GLN A 375 -15.49 7.58 -13.48
N ALA A 376 -15.95 6.44 -14.00
CA ALA A 376 -16.39 6.33 -15.38
C ALA A 376 -17.64 7.18 -15.63
N LYS A 377 -18.69 7.00 -14.82
CA LYS A 377 -19.93 7.78 -14.92
C LYS A 377 -19.67 9.28 -14.76
N GLY A 378 -18.80 9.69 -13.84
CA GLY A 378 -18.41 11.09 -13.67
C GLY A 378 -17.69 11.69 -14.88
N LEU A 379 -16.83 10.93 -15.57
CA LEU A 379 -16.26 11.36 -16.86
C LEU A 379 -17.36 11.50 -17.92
N GLY A 380 -18.28 10.53 -18.00
CA GLY A 380 -19.41 10.56 -18.92
C GLY A 380 -20.32 11.77 -18.70
N LEU A 381 -20.67 12.08 -17.45
CA LEU A 381 -21.48 13.23 -17.07
C LEU A 381 -20.78 14.55 -17.40
N TYR A 382 -19.47 14.64 -17.19
CA TYR A 382 -18.67 15.80 -17.61
C TYR A 382 -18.72 15.98 -19.14
N LEU A 383 -18.50 14.91 -19.91
CA LEU A 383 -18.55 14.96 -21.37
C LEU A 383 -19.95 15.31 -21.89
N HIS A 384 -20.99 14.78 -21.26
CA HIS A 384 -22.38 15.10 -21.56
C HIS A 384 -22.65 16.59 -21.35
N ALA A 385 -22.29 17.14 -20.19
CA ALA A 385 -22.43 18.57 -19.90
C ALA A 385 -21.62 19.43 -20.89
N TYR A 386 -20.41 18.99 -21.25
CA TYR A 386 -19.57 19.69 -22.21
C TYR A 386 -20.16 19.68 -23.63
N ALA A 387 -20.77 18.55 -24.04
CA ALA A 387 -21.43 18.39 -25.33
C ALA A 387 -22.63 19.34 -25.52
N GLN A 388 -23.33 19.72 -24.44
CA GLN A 388 -24.45 20.66 -24.49
C GLN A 388 -24.07 22.04 -25.07
N ARG A 389 -22.77 22.37 -25.10
CA ARG A 389 -22.25 23.59 -25.73
C ARG A 389 -22.30 23.56 -27.26
N TYR A 390 -22.63 22.40 -27.85
CA TYR A 390 -22.66 22.17 -29.31
C TYR A 390 -24.02 21.58 -29.77
N PRO A 391 -25.15 22.27 -29.57
CA PRO A 391 -26.50 21.71 -29.73
C PRO A 391 -26.84 21.24 -31.16
N GLY A 392 -26.21 21.80 -32.18
CA GLY A 392 -26.43 21.41 -33.59
C GLY A 392 -25.44 20.39 -34.13
N LYS A 393 -24.53 19.85 -33.31
CA LYS A 393 -23.51 18.94 -33.76
C LYS A 393 -24.03 17.51 -33.79
N MET A 394 -23.85 16.83 -34.93
CA MET A 394 -24.10 15.41 -35.07
C MET A 394 -22.96 14.59 -34.47
N ASP A 395 -23.30 13.42 -33.93
CA ASP A 395 -22.31 12.41 -33.57
C ASP A 395 -21.53 11.95 -34.80
N LEU A 396 -20.28 11.54 -34.59
CA LEU A 396 -19.39 11.11 -35.69
C LEU A 396 -19.69 9.70 -36.20
N HIS A 397 -20.45 8.92 -35.43
CA HIS A 397 -20.60 7.48 -35.65
C HIS A 397 -22.06 7.09 -35.89
N GLU A 398 -23.00 7.85 -35.33
CA GLU A 398 -24.44 7.59 -35.41
C GLU A 398 -25.19 8.82 -35.93
N ASP A 399 -26.36 8.60 -36.54
CA ASP A 399 -27.28 9.68 -36.96
C ASP A 399 -28.08 10.22 -35.75
N ARG A 400 -27.35 10.74 -34.77
CA ARG A 400 -27.87 11.30 -33.51
C ARG A 400 -27.20 12.64 -33.22
N LEU A 401 -27.91 13.54 -32.55
CA LEU A 401 -27.31 14.75 -32.03
C LEU A 401 -26.36 14.42 -30.88
N LEU A 402 -25.22 15.10 -30.81
CA LEU A 402 -24.24 14.92 -29.74
C LEU A 402 -24.86 15.18 -28.35
N THR A 403 -25.80 16.12 -28.27
CA THR A 403 -26.53 16.46 -27.04
C THR A 403 -27.58 15.44 -26.62
N SER A 404 -27.93 14.51 -27.51
CA SER A 404 -28.87 13.40 -27.24
C SER A 404 -28.19 12.12 -26.76
N LEU A 405 -26.86 12.11 -26.70
CA LEU A 405 -26.08 11.01 -26.14
C LEU A 405 -26.13 11.07 -24.62
N ASP A 406 -26.29 9.93 -23.97
CA ASP A 406 -26.19 9.85 -22.50
C ASP A 406 -24.72 9.77 -22.04
N GLU A 407 -24.49 9.74 -20.72
CA GLU A 407 -23.15 9.68 -20.15
C GLU A 407 -22.35 8.43 -20.59
N TYR A 408 -23.01 7.31 -20.88
CA TYR A 408 -22.37 6.05 -21.27
C TYR A 408 -22.10 5.99 -22.78
N ASP A 409 -22.97 6.59 -23.60
CA ASP A 409 -22.75 6.82 -25.03
C ASP A 409 -21.45 7.62 -25.26
N HIS A 410 -21.21 8.65 -24.45
CA HIS A 410 -19.97 9.42 -24.49
C HIS A 410 -18.75 8.56 -24.11
N LEU A 411 -18.88 7.71 -23.08
CA LEU A 411 -17.80 6.80 -22.67
C LEU A 411 -17.45 5.79 -23.78
N ALA A 412 -18.43 5.23 -24.49
CA ALA A 412 -18.19 4.29 -25.58
C ALA A 412 -17.31 4.84 -26.71
N ARG A 413 -17.15 6.17 -26.79
CA ARG A 413 -16.39 6.90 -27.80
C ARG A 413 -15.01 7.37 -27.34
N VAL A 414 -14.65 7.14 -26.08
CA VAL A 414 -13.36 7.62 -25.52
C VAL A 414 -12.71 6.69 -24.50
N ALA A 415 -13.49 5.94 -23.73
CA ALA A 415 -13.00 5.15 -22.62
C ALA A 415 -12.50 3.77 -23.04
N ARG A 416 -11.42 3.32 -22.40
CA ARG A 416 -10.93 1.95 -22.48
C ARG A 416 -10.53 1.46 -21.10
N LEU A 417 -10.92 0.23 -20.79
CA LEU A 417 -10.56 -0.38 -19.52
C LEU A 417 -9.13 -0.92 -19.55
N CYS A 418 -8.43 -0.77 -18.43
CA CYS A 418 -7.14 -1.38 -18.22
C CYS A 418 -7.25 -2.92 -18.21
N THR A 419 -6.62 -3.57 -19.19
CA THR A 419 -6.61 -5.03 -19.30
C THR A 419 -5.93 -5.72 -18.12
N ALA A 420 -4.92 -5.08 -17.50
CA ALA A 420 -4.24 -5.63 -16.33
C ALA A 420 -5.19 -5.71 -15.12
N HIS A 421 -6.03 -4.69 -14.90
CA HIS A 421 -7.03 -4.69 -13.83
C HIS A 421 -8.14 -5.70 -14.10
N ILE A 422 -8.65 -5.76 -15.33
CA ILE A 422 -9.63 -6.77 -15.75
C ILE A 422 -9.10 -8.18 -15.49
N TYR A 423 -7.89 -8.50 -15.95
CA TYR A 423 -7.33 -9.85 -15.79
C TYR A 423 -7.03 -10.19 -14.34
N ARG A 424 -6.61 -9.21 -13.52
CA ARG A 424 -6.45 -9.38 -12.07
C ARG A 424 -7.78 -9.70 -11.41
N ASN A 425 -8.87 -9.02 -11.80
CA ASN A 425 -10.21 -9.26 -11.27
C ASN A 425 -10.77 -10.62 -11.71
N ILE A 426 -10.57 -11.01 -12.99
CA ILE A 426 -10.91 -12.36 -13.47
C ILE A 426 -10.13 -13.44 -12.70
N GLY A 427 -8.85 -13.22 -12.42
CA GLY A 427 -8.02 -14.16 -11.66
C GLY A 427 -8.50 -14.37 -10.21
N LYS A 428 -9.20 -13.39 -9.63
CA LYS A 428 -9.81 -13.49 -8.29
C LYS A 428 -11.22 -14.11 -8.33
N ALA A 429 -11.83 -14.21 -9.50
CA ALA A 429 -13.17 -14.78 -9.62
C ALA A 429 -13.15 -16.28 -9.28
N ASP A 430 -14.12 -16.69 -8.48
CA ASP A 430 -14.33 -18.07 -8.04
C ASP A 430 -15.02 -18.89 -9.14
N VAL A 431 -14.31 -19.08 -10.26
CA VAL A 431 -14.73 -19.84 -11.43
C VAL A 431 -13.57 -20.71 -11.93
N SER A 432 -13.87 -21.74 -12.71
CA SER A 432 -12.85 -22.60 -13.31
C SER A 432 -11.95 -21.83 -14.27
N GLU A 433 -10.73 -22.33 -14.54
CA GLU A 433 -9.81 -21.67 -15.46
C GLU A 433 -10.36 -21.62 -16.90
N GLY A 434 -11.18 -22.62 -17.29
CA GLY A 434 -11.92 -22.60 -18.56
C GLY A 434 -12.83 -21.37 -18.66
N VAL A 435 -13.63 -21.10 -17.63
CA VAL A 435 -14.50 -19.91 -17.57
C VAL A 435 -13.67 -18.62 -17.52
N ARG A 436 -12.54 -18.59 -16.79
CA ARG A 436 -11.64 -17.44 -16.81
C ARG A 436 -11.09 -17.16 -18.22
N ASN A 437 -10.80 -18.19 -19.00
CA ASN A 437 -10.36 -18.04 -20.39
C ASN A 437 -11.48 -17.45 -21.28
N LEU A 438 -12.73 -17.87 -21.08
CA LEU A 438 -13.88 -17.26 -21.75
C LEU A 438 -14.04 -15.78 -21.37
N MET A 439 -13.92 -15.44 -20.08
CA MET A 439 -13.96 -14.04 -19.63
C MET A 439 -12.84 -13.20 -20.27
N ARG A 440 -11.63 -13.75 -20.39
CA ARG A 440 -10.49 -13.07 -21.03
C ARG A 440 -10.68 -12.91 -22.53
N SER A 441 -11.37 -13.84 -23.21
CA SER A 441 -11.56 -13.77 -24.66
C SER A 441 -12.42 -12.57 -25.09
N LEU A 442 -13.28 -12.08 -24.21
CA LEU A 442 -14.10 -10.88 -24.43
C LEU A 442 -13.27 -9.58 -24.49
N VAL A 443 -11.99 -9.61 -24.10
CA VAL A 443 -11.07 -8.48 -24.22
C VAL A 443 -10.33 -8.57 -25.56
N CYS A 444 -10.95 -8.08 -26.63
CA CYS A 444 -10.44 -8.26 -28.00
C CYS A 444 -10.74 -7.07 -28.92
N MET A 445 -10.37 -7.21 -30.19
CA MET A 445 -10.74 -6.25 -31.24
C MET A 445 -12.15 -6.53 -31.75
N GLU A 446 -12.37 -7.75 -32.23
CA GLU A 446 -13.62 -8.22 -32.82
C GLU A 446 -13.96 -9.57 -32.17
N HIS A 447 -15.25 -9.87 -32.00
CA HIS A 447 -15.69 -11.07 -31.31
C HIS A 447 -16.94 -11.70 -31.96
N SER A 448 -16.73 -12.62 -32.89
CA SER A 448 -17.79 -13.26 -33.68
C SER A 448 -18.86 -14.00 -32.88
N LYS A 449 -18.52 -14.53 -31.70
CA LYS A 449 -19.40 -15.34 -30.84
C LYS A 449 -19.69 -14.68 -29.50
N TRP A 450 -19.88 -13.36 -29.48
CA TRP A 450 -19.98 -12.58 -28.24
C TRP A 450 -21.09 -13.10 -27.32
N ASP A 451 -22.32 -13.19 -27.83
CA ASP A 451 -23.48 -13.58 -27.02
C ASP A 451 -23.38 -15.04 -26.55
N GLU A 452 -22.93 -15.95 -27.43
CA GLU A 452 -22.65 -17.34 -27.07
C GLU A 452 -21.64 -17.45 -25.92
N MET A 453 -20.57 -16.63 -25.91
CA MET A 453 -19.59 -16.67 -24.82
C MET A 453 -20.16 -16.12 -23.52
N ILE A 454 -21.01 -15.09 -23.58
CA ILE A 454 -21.70 -14.56 -22.41
C ILE A 454 -22.60 -15.63 -21.79
N GLU A 455 -23.41 -16.32 -22.60
CA GLU A 455 -24.27 -17.42 -22.16
C GLU A 455 -23.46 -18.55 -21.52
N ARG A 456 -22.32 -18.92 -22.12
CA ARG A 456 -21.43 -19.93 -21.55
C ARG A 456 -20.80 -19.51 -20.23
N ILE A 457 -20.40 -18.24 -20.07
CA ILE A 457 -19.86 -17.74 -18.79
C ILE A 457 -20.93 -17.84 -17.70
N ILE A 458 -22.19 -17.54 -18.02
CA ILE A 458 -23.31 -17.65 -17.08
C ILE A 458 -23.57 -19.13 -16.73
N ALA A 459 -23.64 -20.00 -17.73
CA ALA A 459 -23.97 -21.41 -17.55
C ALA A 459 -22.85 -22.21 -16.86
N GLU A 460 -21.61 -22.06 -17.32
CA GLU A 460 -20.45 -22.81 -16.82
C GLU A 460 -19.82 -22.17 -15.57
N GLY A 461 -19.98 -20.86 -15.38
CA GLY A 461 -19.38 -20.10 -14.27
C GLY A 461 -20.23 -20.04 -13.00
N GLY A 462 -21.44 -20.60 -13.01
CA GLY A 462 -22.37 -20.56 -11.88
C GLY A 462 -22.66 -19.14 -11.40
N ARG A 463 -22.86 -18.96 -10.08
CA ARG A 463 -23.19 -17.65 -9.50
C ARG A 463 -22.10 -16.61 -9.71
N ALA A 464 -20.83 -17.00 -9.60
CA ALA A 464 -19.70 -16.09 -9.76
C ALA A 464 -19.57 -15.59 -11.22
N GLY A 465 -19.73 -16.48 -12.20
CA GLY A 465 -19.77 -16.12 -13.62
C GLY A 465 -20.95 -15.22 -13.98
N ALA A 466 -22.16 -15.58 -13.53
CA ALA A 466 -23.37 -14.78 -13.74
C ALA A 466 -23.26 -13.39 -13.12
N ASN A 467 -22.75 -13.29 -11.88
CA ASN A 467 -22.53 -12.01 -11.21
C ASN A 467 -21.50 -11.15 -11.95
N TRP A 468 -20.44 -11.75 -12.50
CA TRP A 468 -19.45 -11.01 -13.27
C TRP A 468 -20.04 -10.42 -14.55
N VAL A 469 -20.88 -11.18 -15.28
CA VAL A 469 -21.59 -10.67 -16.47
C VAL A 469 -22.58 -9.58 -16.08
N ALA A 470 -23.38 -9.82 -15.04
CA ALA A 470 -24.35 -8.85 -14.54
C ALA A 470 -23.68 -7.53 -14.11
N ASP A 471 -22.50 -7.59 -13.50
CA ASP A 471 -21.68 -6.42 -13.18
C ASP A 471 -21.29 -5.62 -14.44
N LYS A 472 -20.85 -6.30 -15.51
CA LYS A 472 -20.50 -5.59 -16.77
C LYS A 472 -21.71 -4.95 -17.42
N ILE A 473 -22.85 -5.64 -17.45
CA ILE A 473 -24.11 -5.10 -17.96
C ILE A 473 -24.57 -3.90 -17.12
N ARG A 474 -24.59 -4.05 -15.79
CA ARG A 474 -24.99 -2.99 -14.85
C ARG A 474 -24.12 -1.75 -14.98
N SER A 475 -22.81 -1.93 -15.22
CA SER A 475 -21.89 -0.81 -15.41
C SER A 475 -22.18 0.01 -16.68
N LYS A 476 -22.89 -0.55 -17.67
CA LYS A 476 -23.24 0.04 -18.98
C LYS A 476 -22.07 0.41 -19.91
N PHE A 477 -20.86 0.68 -19.41
CA PHE A 477 -19.70 1.04 -20.24
C PHE A 477 -18.68 -0.08 -20.42
N ALA A 478 -18.64 -1.08 -19.51
CA ALA A 478 -17.49 -1.99 -19.44
C ALA A 478 -17.26 -2.79 -20.73
N PHE A 479 -18.31 -3.31 -21.36
CA PHE A 479 -18.16 -4.09 -22.60
C PHE A 479 -17.64 -3.25 -23.77
N ALA A 480 -18.17 -2.03 -23.96
CA ALA A 480 -17.66 -1.08 -24.95
C ALA A 480 -16.20 -0.69 -24.67
N ALA A 481 -15.80 -0.62 -23.40
CA ALA A 481 -14.44 -0.30 -23.01
C ALA A 481 -13.49 -1.53 -23.00
N MET A 482 -14.00 -2.76 -23.16
CA MET A 482 -13.23 -4.01 -23.24
C MET A 482 -12.99 -4.49 -24.67
N CYS A 483 -13.99 -4.33 -25.54
CA CYS A 483 -13.98 -4.82 -26.91
C CYS A 483 -14.12 -3.67 -27.90
N TRP A 484 -13.18 -3.56 -28.85
CA TRP A 484 -13.19 -2.47 -29.82
C TRP A 484 -14.46 -2.44 -30.67
N GLU A 485 -14.95 -3.58 -31.14
CA GLU A 485 -16.17 -3.71 -31.96
C GLU A 485 -17.43 -3.20 -31.24
N LYS A 486 -17.43 -3.20 -29.91
CA LYS A 486 -18.52 -2.63 -29.09
C LYS A 486 -18.29 -1.15 -28.77
N SER A 487 -17.13 -0.59 -29.13
CA SER A 487 -16.76 0.81 -28.96
C SER A 487 -16.97 1.58 -30.26
N PHE A 488 -17.01 2.90 -30.14
CA PHE A 488 -16.97 3.81 -31.29
C PHE A 488 -15.59 4.47 -31.46
N ILE A 489 -14.58 4.05 -30.70
CA ILE A 489 -13.22 4.55 -30.85
C ILE A 489 -12.66 4.05 -32.20
N PRO A 490 -12.09 4.89 -33.07
CA PRO A 490 -11.51 4.43 -34.32
C PRO A 490 -10.44 3.37 -34.11
N ARG A 491 -10.42 2.35 -34.98
CA ARG A 491 -9.51 1.20 -34.90
C ARG A 491 -8.05 1.59 -34.69
N ALA A 492 -7.56 2.57 -35.46
CA ALA A 492 -6.19 3.06 -35.36
C ALA A 492 -5.89 3.67 -33.98
N ILE A 493 -6.83 4.43 -33.42
CA ILE A 493 -6.69 5.06 -32.10
C ILE A 493 -6.70 3.98 -31.01
N TRP A 494 -7.60 3.00 -31.09
CA TRP A 494 -7.67 1.88 -30.14
C TRP A 494 -6.40 1.01 -30.17
N GLN A 495 -5.83 0.75 -31.35
CA GLN A 495 -4.63 -0.06 -31.50
C GLN A 495 -3.36 0.64 -30.98
N VAL A 496 -3.28 1.96 -31.12
CA VAL A 496 -2.16 2.76 -30.61
C VAL A 496 -2.31 3.07 -29.12
N GLY A 497 -3.55 3.27 -28.65
CA GLY A 497 -3.84 3.56 -27.25
C GLY A 497 -3.38 2.45 -26.32
N ASP A 498 -2.84 2.84 -25.17
CA ASP A 498 -2.40 1.88 -24.17
C ASP A 498 -3.59 1.05 -23.67
N ASN A 499 -3.44 -0.27 -23.69
CA ASN A 499 -4.40 -1.21 -23.13
C ASN A 499 -4.10 -1.57 -21.67
N THR A 500 -3.07 -0.96 -21.08
CA THR A 500 -2.65 -1.18 -19.69
C THR A 500 -2.42 0.15 -18.99
N SER A 501 -2.79 0.23 -17.71
CA SER A 501 -2.47 1.35 -16.81
C SER A 501 -1.01 1.35 -16.34
N ASN A 502 -0.09 0.64 -17.00
CA ASN A 502 1.31 0.50 -16.55
C ASN A 502 2.01 1.84 -16.31
N ILE A 503 1.68 2.88 -17.08
CA ILE A 503 2.28 4.21 -16.93
C ILE A 503 1.84 4.82 -15.60
N ILE A 504 0.54 4.86 -15.35
CA ILE A 504 -0.02 5.45 -14.13
C ILE A 504 0.26 4.57 -12.90
N GLU A 505 0.22 3.23 -13.02
CA GLU A 505 0.63 2.31 -11.95
C GLU A 505 2.12 2.51 -11.58
N SER A 506 2.99 2.75 -12.56
CA SER A 506 4.40 3.04 -12.31
C SER A 506 4.59 4.41 -11.65
N LEU A 507 3.80 5.42 -12.02
CA LEU A 507 3.83 6.74 -11.39
C LEU A 507 3.38 6.65 -9.93
N HIS A 508 2.27 5.94 -9.66
CA HIS A 508 1.82 5.63 -8.30
C HIS A 508 2.88 4.87 -7.50
N ALA A 509 3.49 3.84 -8.08
CA ALA A 509 4.53 3.06 -7.41
C ALA A 509 5.77 3.91 -7.07
N ASP A 510 6.18 4.81 -7.96
CA ASP A 510 7.28 5.74 -7.69
C ASP A 510 6.89 6.79 -6.63
N ALA A 511 5.69 7.38 -6.73
CA ALA A 511 5.19 8.35 -5.74
C ALA A 511 5.00 7.73 -4.34
N ASN A 512 4.64 6.45 -4.25
CA ASN A 512 4.56 5.71 -2.99
C ASN A 512 5.94 5.48 -2.35
N ARG A 513 7.04 5.48 -3.11
CA ARG A 513 8.39 5.42 -2.55
C ARG A 513 8.77 6.69 -1.80
N GLU A 514 8.16 7.83 -2.13
CA GLU A 514 8.29 9.09 -1.39
C GLU A 514 7.56 9.03 -0.03
N GLY A 515 6.59 8.13 0.14
CA GLY A 515 5.90 7.89 1.39
C GLY A 515 4.51 7.29 1.19
N VAL A 516 4.10 6.45 2.15
CA VAL A 516 2.73 5.91 2.28
C VAL A 516 2.16 6.30 3.64
N SER A 517 0.83 6.34 3.73
CA SER A 517 0.09 6.77 4.92
C SER A 517 0.52 8.16 5.42
N CYS A 518 0.66 9.10 4.49
CA CYS A 518 0.98 10.49 4.73
C CYS A 518 -0.25 11.25 5.25
N SER A 519 0.00 12.30 6.04
CA SER A 519 -0.98 13.37 6.27
C SER A 519 -1.27 14.13 4.97
N LEU A 520 -2.34 14.93 4.92
CA LEU A 520 -2.72 15.66 3.71
C LEU A 520 -1.61 16.63 3.26
N VAL A 521 -1.10 17.43 4.19
CA VAL A 521 0.03 18.33 3.94
C VAL A 521 1.29 17.57 3.51
N GLY A 522 1.62 16.48 4.21
CA GLY A 522 2.80 15.69 3.90
C GLY A 522 2.74 15.07 2.50
N GLY A 523 1.61 14.52 2.11
CA GLY A 523 1.43 13.95 0.78
C GLY A 523 1.41 14.97 -0.36
N VAL A 524 0.84 16.16 -0.14
CA VAL A 524 0.91 17.28 -1.09
C VAL A 524 2.35 17.75 -1.28
N LYS A 525 3.11 17.95 -0.20
CA LYS A 525 4.53 18.35 -0.28
C LYS A 525 5.38 17.29 -1.01
N LYS A 526 5.20 16.01 -0.69
CA LYS A 526 5.89 14.89 -1.37
C LYS A 526 5.46 14.76 -2.82
N GLY A 527 4.17 14.96 -3.12
CA GLY A 527 3.63 15.01 -4.48
C GLY A 527 4.28 16.13 -5.30
N ARG A 528 4.36 17.34 -4.73
CA ARG A 528 5.04 18.49 -5.34
C ARG A 528 6.50 18.18 -5.65
N HIS A 529 7.23 17.58 -4.71
CA HIS A 529 8.63 17.19 -4.91
C HIS A 529 8.78 16.23 -6.10
N PHE A 530 7.98 15.16 -6.14
CA PHE A 530 8.00 14.19 -7.21
C PHE A 530 7.62 14.78 -8.58
N ASP A 531 6.56 15.58 -8.64
CA ASP A 531 6.10 16.20 -9.89
C ASP A 531 7.13 17.23 -10.40
N THR A 532 7.79 17.97 -9.48
CA THR A 532 8.90 18.87 -9.81
C THR A 532 10.04 18.11 -10.48
N LEU A 533 10.42 16.94 -9.96
CA LEU A 533 11.46 16.10 -10.55
C LEU A 533 11.08 15.66 -11.98
N LYS A 534 9.83 15.24 -12.20
CA LYS A 534 9.35 14.81 -13.53
C LYS A 534 9.36 15.95 -14.55
N ILE A 535 8.86 17.13 -14.17
CA ILE A 535 8.85 18.30 -15.06
C ILE A 535 10.26 18.78 -15.36
N LYS A 536 11.14 18.90 -14.35
CA LYS A 536 12.54 19.28 -14.57
C LYS A 536 13.27 18.29 -15.47
N THR A 537 13.02 16.99 -15.30
CA THR A 537 13.57 15.96 -16.18
C THR A 537 13.11 16.13 -17.63
N LEU A 538 11.81 16.43 -17.83
CA LEU A 538 11.26 16.68 -19.15
C LEU A 538 11.86 17.94 -19.79
N TRP A 539 11.96 19.03 -19.04
CA TRP A 539 12.55 20.28 -19.52
C TRP A 539 14.04 20.13 -19.84
N ASN A 540 14.79 19.40 -19.01
CA ASN A 540 16.21 19.10 -19.27
C ASN A 540 16.37 18.29 -20.56
N LEU A 541 15.52 17.30 -20.80
CA LEU A 541 15.55 16.57 -22.08
C LEU A 541 15.20 17.49 -23.27
N GLY A 542 14.20 18.35 -23.12
CA GLY A 542 13.79 19.28 -24.18
C GLY A 542 14.83 20.36 -24.50
N SER A 543 15.53 20.88 -23.50
CA SER A 543 16.47 21.99 -23.63
C SER A 543 17.89 21.55 -23.99
N VAL A 544 18.41 20.51 -23.34
CA VAL A 544 19.80 20.06 -23.51
C VAL A 544 19.93 18.65 -24.11
N GLY A 545 18.82 17.95 -24.33
CA GLY A 545 18.82 16.61 -24.94
C GLY A 545 19.24 15.47 -24.00
N ILE A 546 19.48 15.75 -22.72
CA ILE A 546 19.92 14.75 -21.74
C ILE A 546 18.73 13.92 -21.26
N ARG A 547 18.80 12.60 -21.49
CA ARG A 547 17.77 11.64 -21.08
C ARG A 547 17.97 11.20 -19.63
N PRO A 548 16.88 10.84 -18.92
CA PRO A 548 16.96 10.28 -17.57
C PRO A 548 17.62 8.88 -17.50
N GLY A 549 17.79 8.20 -18.63
CA GLY A 549 18.44 6.90 -18.68
C GLY A 549 19.31 6.74 -19.92
N TYR A 550 20.38 5.93 -19.78
CA TYR A 550 21.34 5.64 -20.84
C TYR A 550 20.76 4.81 -22.00
N ALA A 551 19.66 4.09 -21.76
CA ALA A 551 19.01 3.31 -22.80
C ALA A 551 18.27 4.23 -23.78
N ARG A 552 18.55 4.08 -25.09
CA ARG A 552 17.92 4.86 -26.16
C ARG A 552 16.41 4.57 -26.29
N GLY A 553 15.93 3.46 -25.72
CA GLY A 553 14.51 3.17 -25.53
C GLY A 553 13.71 3.14 -26.83
N HIS A 554 14.28 2.60 -27.91
CA HIS A 554 13.57 2.47 -29.18
C HIS A 554 12.32 1.59 -28.99
N VAL A 555 11.20 1.93 -29.64
CA VAL A 555 9.91 1.22 -29.43
C VAL A 555 10.08 -0.27 -29.66
N SER A 556 10.80 -0.64 -30.72
CA SER A 556 11.06 -2.05 -31.04
C SER A 556 11.79 -2.80 -29.92
N GLU A 557 12.73 -2.17 -29.20
CA GLU A 557 13.44 -2.80 -28.09
C GLU A 557 12.53 -2.99 -26.89
N THR A 558 11.72 -1.98 -26.54
CA THR A 558 10.76 -2.05 -25.44
C THR A 558 9.67 -3.08 -25.75
N THR A 559 9.14 -3.09 -26.97
CA THR A 559 8.17 -4.07 -27.45
C THR A 559 8.75 -5.47 -27.43
N LYS A 560 9.98 -5.67 -27.93
CA LYS A 560 10.67 -6.99 -27.88
C LYS A 560 10.87 -7.47 -26.45
N LYS A 561 11.30 -6.60 -25.53
CA LYS A 561 11.42 -6.92 -24.10
C LYS A 561 10.06 -7.27 -23.48
N SER A 562 9.01 -6.55 -23.83
CA SER A 562 7.64 -6.82 -23.38
C SER A 562 7.14 -8.18 -23.88
N LEU A 563 7.30 -8.46 -25.18
CA LEU A 563 6.94 -9.75 -25.79
C LEU A 563 7.72 -10.91 -25.15
N LYS A 564 9.03 -10.74 -24.94
CA LYS A 564 9.85 -11.75 -24.26
C LYS A 564 9.35 -12.01 -22.84
N ARG A 565 9.00 -10.97 -22.08
CA ARG A 565 8.41 -11.11 -20.74
C ARG A 565 7.08 -11.86 -20.77
N LYS A 566 6.19 -11.55 -21.73
CA LYS A 566 4.92 -12.27 -21.91
C LYS A 566 5.14 -13.74 -22.25
N ALA A 567 6.03 -14.04 -23.19
CA ALA A 567 6.38 -15.41 -23.55
C ALA A 567 6.94 -16.19 -22.35
N THR A 568 7.83 -15.58 -21.55
CA THR A 568 8.36 -16.22 -20.33
C THR A 568 7.27 -16.45 -19.28
N ALA A 569 6.34 -15.50 -19.10
CA ALA A 569 5.23 -15.66 -18.16
C ALA A 569 4.29 -16.80 -18.60
N GLN A 570 3.95 -16.87 -19.89
CA GLN A 570 3.17 -17.97 -20.46
C GLN A 570 3.88 -19.31 -20.27
N HIS A 571 5.18 -19.39 -20.55
CA HIS A 571 5.96 -20.62 -20.36
C HIS A 571 5.89 -21.12 -18.91
N ARG A 572 6.01 -20.22 -17.92
CA ARG A 572 5.87 -20.58 -16.50
C ARG A 572 4.48 -21.08 -16.12
N VAL A 573 3.43 -20.58 -16.76
CA VAL A 573 2.05 -21.09 -16.55
C VAL A 573 1.94 -22.50 -17.11
N LEU A 574 2.43 -22.72 -18.34
CA LEU A 574 2.42 -24.04 -18.97
C LEU A 574 3.24 -25.06 -18.16
N GLU A 575 4.40 -24.68 -17.63
CA GLU A 575 5.21 -25.54 -16.74
C GLU A 575 4.46 -25.94 -15.46
N LYS A 576 3.64 -25.04 -14.89
CA LYS A 576 2.82 -25.35 -13.72
C LYS A 576 1.69 -26.32 -14.05
N GLU A 577 1.04 -26.14 -15.20
CA GLU A 577 0.01 -27.06 -15.68
C GLU A 577 0.61 -28.43 -16.02
N ASP A 578 1.79 -28.48 -16.65
CA ASP A 578 2.52 -29.73 -16.88
C ASP A 578 2.82 -30.46 -15.55
N ALA A 579 3.30 -29.74 -14.53
CA ALA A 579 3.52 -30.32 -13.20
C ALA A 579 2.22 -30.80 -12.53
N ARG A 580 1.08 -30.14 -12.81
CA ARG A 580 -0.24 -30.57 -12.34
C ARG A 580 -0.68 -31.86 -13.03
N ILE A 581 -0.48 -31.96 -14.35
CA ILE A 581 -0.72 -33.18 -15.13
C ILE A 581 0.16 -34.32 -14.60
N GLU A 582 1.45 -34.09 -14.37
CA GLU A 582 2.35 -35.12 -13.79
C GLU A 582 1.86 -35.63 -12.44
N ASN A 583 1.45 -34.73 -11.55
CA ASN A 583 0.94 -35.10 -10.23
C ASN A 583 -0.40 -35.85 -10.33
N GLN A 584 -1.27 -35.46 -11.25
CA GLN A 584 -2.54 -36.15 -11.47
C GLN A 584 -2.32 -37.53 -12.10
N ASN A 585 -1.40 -37.67 -13.05
CA ASN A 585 -0.98 -38.94 -13.61
C ASN A 585 -0.45 -39.90 -12.54
N LYS A 586 0.37 -39.41 -11.58
CA LYS A 586 0.83 -40.20 -10.43
C LYS A 586 -0.33 -40.67 -9.57
N ARG A 587 -1.31 -39.80 -9.29
CA ARG A 587 -2.52 -40.15 -8.52
C ARG A 587 -3.38 -41.19 -9.23
N LEU A 588 -3.58 -41.02 -10.53
CA LEU A 588 -4.36 -41.96 -11.33
C LEU A 588 -3.69 -43.33 -11.35
N LYS A 589 -2.37 -43.38 -11.55
CA LYS A 589 -1.60 -44.62 -11.49
C LYS A 589 -1.74 -45.31 -10.13
N ALA A 590 -1.62 -44.56 -9.03
CA ALA A 590 -1.82 -45.10 -7.69
C ALA A 590 -3.24 -45.63 -7.46
N ALA A 591 -4.27 -44.93 -7.96
CA ALA A 591 -5.67 -45.38 -7.88
C ALA A 591 -5.89 -46.67 -8.70
N TYR A 592 -5.30 -46.75 -9.89
CA TYR A 592 -5.35 -47.93 -10.75
C TYR A 592 -4.65 -49.14 -10.09
N ASP A 593 -3.45 -48.94 -9.55
CA ASP A 593 -2.70 -49.97 -8.83
C ASP A 593 -3.46 -50.44 -7.58
N SER A 594 -4.12 -49.53 -6.86
CA SER A 594 -4.97 -49.84 -5.70
C SER A 594 -6.19 -50.69 -6.08
N ARG A 595 -6.89 -50.36 -7.18
CA ARG A 595 -8.01 -51.15 -7.69
C ARG A 595 -7.55 -52.55 -8.11
N ASN A 596 -6.43 -52.67 -8.81
CA ASN A 596 -5.87 -53.98 -9.20
C ASN A 596 -5.41 -54.81 -8.00
N ALA A 597 -4.93 -54.17 -6.93
CA ALA A 597 -4.60 -54.86 -5.68
C ALA A 597 -5.85 -55.32 -4.92
N ALA A 598 -6.91 -54.51 -4.91
CA ALA A 598 -8.19 -54.88 -4.31
C ALA A 598 -8.85 -56.05 -5.05
N GLU A 599 -8.76 -56.10 -6.38
CA GLU A 599 -9.25 -57.23 -7.18
C GLU A 599 -8.47 -58.52 -6.94
N ARG A 600 -7.15 -58.44 -6.82
CA ARG A 600 -6.33 -59.61 -6.46
C ARG A 600 -6.74 -60.20 -5.12
N ARG A 601 -6.94 -59.36 -4.10
CA ARG A 601 -7.43 -59.81 -2.77
C ARG A 601 -8.83 -60.41 -2.83
N LEU A 602 -9.69 -59.97 -3.75
CA LEU A 602 -11.00 -60.57 -3.98
C LEU A 602 -10.86 -61.97 -4.59
N SER A 603 -9.91 -62.15 -5.51
CA SER A 603 -9.65 -63.44 -6.19
C SER A 603 -8.97 -64.48 -5.31
N GLU A 604 -8.21 -64.06 -4.29
CA GLU A 604 -7.49 -64.95 -3.36
C GLU A 604 -8.43 -65.71 -2.40
N GLY A 605 -9.70 -65.29 -2.28
CA GLY A 605 -10.71 -65.98 -1.48
C GLY A 605 -10.46 -65.93 0.04
N GLY A 606 -11.50 -66.23 0.83
CA GLY A 606 -11.43 -66.19 2.29
C GLY A 606 -12.77 -66.51 2.95
N SER A 607 -12.87 -66.34 4.27
CA SER A 607 -14.14 -66.50 4.98
C SER A 607 -15.21 -65.52 4.46
N GLN A 608 -16.49 -65.81 4.67
CA GLN A 608 -17.60 -64.99 4.19
C GLN A 608 -17.48 -63.50 4.62
N VAL A 609 -17.01 -63.27 5.85
CA VAL A 609 -16.74 -61.92 6.39
C VAL A 609 -15.55 -61.24 5.70
N ALA A 610 -14.52 -62.00 5.31
CA ALA A 610 -13.38 -61.48 4.57
C ALA A 610 -13.76 -61.10 3.13
N LEU A 611 -14.65 -61.87 2.50
CA LEU A 611 -15.15 -61.60 1.15
C LEU A 611 -15.96 -60.29 1.11
N GLU A 612 -16.87 -60.07 2.06
CA GLU A 612 -17.65 -58.82 2.15
C GLU A 612 -16.77 -57.58 2.39
N ARG A 613 -15.66 -57.73 3.13
CA ARG A 613 -14.69 -56.65 3.33
C ARG A 613 -13.88 -56.37 2.07
N ALA A 614 -13.51 -57.41 1.33
CA ALA A 614 -12.80 -57.28 0.06
C ALA A 614 -13.67 -56.61 -1.02
N VAL A 615 -14.96 -56.93 -1.10
CA VAL A 615 -15.93 -56.26 -2.00
C VAL A 615 -16.01 -54.76 -1.70
N ARG A 616 -16.21 -54.38 -0.43
CA ARG A 616 -16.23 -52.95 -0.04
C ARG A 616 -14.92 -52.24 -0.35
N GLY A 617 -13.78 -52.91 -0.16
CA GLY A 617 -12.46 -52.38 -0.52
C GLY A 617 -12.30 -52.15 -2.02
N ARG A 618 -12.79 -53.07 -2.86
CA ARG A 618 -12.82 -52.90 -4.32
C ARG A 618 -13.70 -51.73 -4.72
N ASP A 619 -14.91 -51.62 -4.19
CA ASP A 619 -15.84 -50.55 -4.55
C ASP A 619 -15.30 -49.17 -4.15
N HIS A 620 -14.62 -49.09 -3.01
CA HIS A 620 -13.92 -47.87 -2.61
C HIS A 620 -12.78 -47.50 -3.59
N ALA A 621 -11.96 -48.46 -3.99
CA ALA A 621 -10.87 -48.24 -4.93
C ALA A 621 -11.38 -47.90 -6.34
N GLN A 622 -12.48 -48.51 -6.78
CA GLN A 622 -13.15 -48.20 -8.04
C GLN A 622 -13.70 -46.77 -8.06
N ASN A 623 -14.41 -46.36 -7.00
CA ASN A 623 -14.89 -44.99 -6.85
C ASN A 623 -13.72 -43.97 -6.83
N ALA A 624 -12.59 -44.33 -6.20
CA ALA A 624 -11.40 -43.48 -6.19
C ALA A 624 -10.77 -43.34 -7.59
N LEU A 625 -10.75 -44.43 -8.37
CA LEU A 625 -10.28 -44.43 -9.76
C LEU A 625 -11.20 -43.56 -10.64
N GLU A 626 -12.52 -43.71 -10.54
CA GLU A 626 -13.48 -42.91 -11.32
C GLU A 626 -13.37 -41.41 -11.03
N LYS A 627 -13.19 -41.05 -9.75
CA LYS A 627 -12.91 -39.66 -9.36
C LYS A 627 -11.59 -39.16 -9.94
N ALA A 628 -10.55 -39.99 -9.93
CA ALA A 628 -9.24 -39.63 -10.50
C ALA A 628 -9.31 -39.48 -12.03
N VAL A 629 -10.05 -40.33 -12.75
CA VAL A 629 -10.29 -40.21 -14.19
C VAL A 629 -11.07 -38.93 -14.50
N THR A 630 -12.12 -38.63 -13.75
CA THR A 630 -12.91 -37.40 -13.91
C THR A 630 -12.02 -36.15 -13.74
N ALA A 631 -11.22 -36.12 -12.68
CA ALA A 631 -10.26 -35.03 -12.45
C ALA A 631 -9.14 -34.96 -13.51
N SER A 632 -8.75 -36.07 -14.13
CA SER A 632 -7.83 -36.08 -15.27
C SER A 632 -8.48 -35.53 -16.55
N ARG A 633 -9.77 -35.81 -16.78
CA ARG A 633 -10.52 -35.26 -17.92
C ARG A 633 -10.65 -33.73 -17.83
N GLU A 634 -10.79 -33.18 -16.62
CA GLU A 634 -10.78 -31.74 -16.39
C GLU A 634 -9.45 -31.06 -16.76
N LEU A 635 -8.36 -31.83 -16.83
CA LEU A 635 -7.03 -31.34 -17.26
C LEU A 635 -6.77 -31.54 -18.76
N ALA A 636 -7.70 -32.14 -19.50
CA ALA A 636 -7.54 -32.34 -20.94
C ALA A 636 -7.44 -30.99 -21.68
N GLY A 637 -6.45 -30.87 -22.56
CA GLY A 637 -6.16 -29.63 -23.28
C GLY A 637 -5.38 -28.56 -22.49
N SER A 638 -4.92 -28.88 -21.27
CA SER A 638 -4.01 -28.03 -20.49
C SER A 638 -2.53 -28.41 -20.69
N GLY A 639 -1.60 -27.56 -20.23
CA GLY A 639 -0.16 -27.82 -20.31
C GLY A 639 0.49 -27.44 -21.64
N SER A 640 1.81 -27.66 -21.75
CA SER A 640 2.60 -27.37 -22.95
C SER A 640 2.52 -28.47 -24.02
N GLY A 641 1.90 -29.61 -23.69
CA GLY A 641 1.92 -30.83 -24.50
C GLY A 641 3.16 -31.70 -24.29
N LYS A 642 4.11 -31.30 -23.44
CA LYS A 642 5.28 -32.12 -23.08
C LYS A 642 4.92 -33.32 -22.19
N VAL A 643 3.86 -33.20 -21.40
CA VAL A 643 3.39 -34.24 -20.49
C VAL A 643 2.00 -34.68 -20.95
N GLY A 644 1.88 -35.91 -21.43
CA GLY A 644 0.59 -36.49 -21.83
C GLY A 644 -0.24 -36.94 -20.62
N LEU A 645 -1.58 -36.87 -20.74
CA LEU A 645 -2.48 -37.46 -19.74
C LEU A 645 -2.52 -38.99 -19.92
N LEU A 646 -2.38 -39.71 -18.81
CA LEU A 646 -2.63 -41.14 -18.78
C LEU A 646 -4.14 -41.33 -18.63
N LEU A 647 -4.87 -41.68 -19.69
CA LEU A 647 -6.29 -42.05 -19.60
C LEU A 647 -6.45 -43.54 -19.93
N PRO A 648 -7.49 -44.23 -19.41
CA PRO A 648 -7.75 -45.64 -19.74
C PRO A 648 -8.04 -45.84 -21.23
N ALA A 649 -7.67 -47.01 -21.76
CA ALA A 649 -7.70 -47.32 -23.19
C ALA A 649 -9.08 -47.25 -23.87
N SER A 650 -10.18 -47.27 -23.11
CA SER A 650 -11.55 -47.10 -23.61
C SER A 650 -11.89 -45.67 -24.04
N ASP A 651 -11.03 -44.70 -23.72
CA ASP A 651 -11.35 -43.27 -23.83
C ASP A 651 -10.44 -42.51 -24.82
N HIS A 652 -9.60 -43.22 -25.59
CA HIS A 652 -8.68 -42.60 -26.55
C HIS A 652 -9.36 -42.03 -27.82
N GLU A 653 -10.65 -42.27 -28.03
CA GLU A 653 -11.37 -41.82 -29.23
C GLU A 653 -11.96 -40.39 -29.11
N ALA A 654 -11.78 -39.68 -27.99
CA ALA A 654 -12.36 -38.35 -27.77
C ALA A 654 -11.36 -37.25 -27.32
N THR A 655 -10.06 -37.41 -27.57
CA THR A 655 -9.02 -36.41 -27.25
C THR A 655 -8.32 -35.86 -28.48
#